data_AF-T1HAG5-F1
#
_entry.id   AF-T1HAG5-F1
#
_cell.length_a   1.000
_cell.length_b   1.000
_cell.length_c   1.000
_cell.angle_alpha   90.00
_cell.angle_beta   90.00
_cell.angle_gamma   90.00
#
_symmetry.space_group_name_H-M   'P 1'
#
loop_
_entity.id
_entity.type
_entity.pdbx_description
1 polymer ?
#
loop_
_entity_poly.entity_id
_entity_poly.type
_entity_poly.pdbx_seq_one_letter_code
_entity_poly.pdbx_strand_id
1 'polypeptide(L)'
;MTLAEQPCYTLINFSSDIEPISEMQLKQDLEKGDTKTKIEALKSTIHMIANGERLPGILMHIIRFVLPSQDHTIKKLLLIFWEIVPKTTPDGKLLQEMILVCDAYRKCLKNNLYSVCKYQTYLVISQISFVFRNFGFLIPDAPELIAEFLESEQDMSCKRNAFLMLLHADQKSALAYLASCLDQVSTFGDILQLVIVELIYKVCHANPSERSKFIRCIYNLLNSSSPAVRYEAAGTLITLSNAPTAIKAAASCYIDLIIKESDNNVKLIVLDRLIALRAIPSHERVLQDLVMDILRVLASPDMEVRKKALNLALDLTTSRCIEEVVLMLKKEVTKTHNLTEHEDTGKYRQLLVRTLHSCCMKFPDVAGSVIPVLMEFLSDTSELASYDVLVFVREAIHKFENLRPLIIERLLEAFVSIKSVKVHRAALWILGEYTNGDDINAVLKQIRITLGELPLVEDEMKKATGEKSAEESEQGGSGSKLVTSDGTYATQSVFNTISSSKKEDRPPLRLYLMDGDFFIGASVASTLAKLALRYTSRIQDPTMQNSFCTEAMLIIASILHLGKSGLPCKVLSNDDAERMLFCIRVLSERCTPIVRIFTNDCRTALASMLMAKQNEESTLSKVKEKSVHTIQVDDPISFLQLTSANGSSDLGAENVFEVSLSQAIGLGVTGGTIGTSNGTGLTSLSTSDLLFPASSLNKVTQLTGFSDPVYAEAYVHVNQYDIVLDVFIVNQTGDTLQNCTLELATLGDLKLVEKPQPCVLAPRDFCNIKANVKVASTENGIIFGNIVYDVSGAASDSIVVVLNDIHIDIMDYIVPATCSDTEFRQMWAEFEWENKVAVNTNLTDLHEYLAHLVRSTNMKCLTPEKALCGQCGFMAANMYARSIFGEDALANLSIEKSFNNYDSPVTGHIRIRAKSQRTDLKGSREGMQACTKLCLLKCPLCKV
;
A
#
# COMPACT_ATOMS: atom_id res chain seq x y z
N MET A 1 32.32 7.76 28.24
CA MET A 1 32.80 8.95 27.51
C MET A 1 33.79 9.68 28.41
N THR A 2 35.08 9.54 28.14
CA THR A 2 36.12 10.40 28.71
C THR A 2 35.97 11.80 28.10
N LEU A 3 35.91 12.83 28.95
CA LEU A 3 35.58 14.23 28.68
C LEU A 3 36.67 15.01 27.91
N ALA A 4 37.28 14.40 26.88
CA ALA A 4 38.21 15.07 26.00
C ALA A 4 37.50 15.45 24.69
N GLU A 5 37.15 16.74 24.61
CA GLU A 5 36.67 17.49 23.43
C GLU A 5 35.15 17.46 23.19
N GLN A 6 34.50 18.61 23.44
CA GLN A 6 33.14 18.87 22.95
C GLN A 6 33.21 18.91 21.41
N PRO A 7 32.40 18.14 20.68
CA PRO A 7 32.36 18.24 19.22
C PRO A 7 31.87 19.63 18.80
N CYS A 8 32.57 20.24 17.84
CA CYS A 8 32.16 21.49 17.21
C CYS A 8 31.20 21.20 16.07
N TYR A 9 29.91 21.45 16.26
CA TYR A 9 28.87 21.14 15.28
C TYR A 9 28.74 22.22 14.18
N THR A 10 29.39 23.38 14.33
CA THR A 10 29.28 24.51 13.38
C THR A 10 30.57 25.32 13.36
N LEU A 11 31.28 25.30 12.22
CA LEU A 11 32.42 26.18 11.96
C LEU A 11 31.91 27.50 11.38
N ILE A 12 32.04 28.59 12.13
CA ILE A 12 31.67 29.92 11.63
C ILE A 12 32.89 30.52 10.94
N ASN A 13 32.81 30.66 9.61
CA ASN A 13 33.88 31.25 8.81
C ASN A 13 34.07 32.73 9.16
N PHE A 14 35.26 33.13 9.59
CA PHE A 14 35.60 34.54 9.79
C PHE A 14 35.73 35.23 8.43
N SER A 15 35.18 36.43 8.30
CA SER A 15 35.64 37.37 7.27
C SER A 15 37.11 37.67 7.56
N SER A 16 37.98 37.51 6.56
CA SER A 16 39.45 37.56 6.62
C SER A 16 40.08 38.87 7.13
N ASP A 17 39.26 39.81 7.62
CA ASP A 17 39.65 41.19 7.99
C ASP A 17 39.75 41.42 9.52
N ILE A 18 39.56 40.40 10.36
CA ILE A 18 39.58 40.52 11.83
C ILE A 18 40.79 39.75 12.39
N GLU A 19 41.75 40.46 12.98
CA GLU A 19 42.90 39.87 13.69
C GLU A 19 42.43 38.95 14.84
N PRO A 20 43.14 37.84 15.14
CA PRO A 20 42.80 36.96 16.24
C PRO A 20 42.99 37.70 17.58
N ILE A 21 41.89 38.00 18.26
CA ILE A 21 41.90 38.70 19.55
C ILE A 21 42.38 37.73 20.64
N SER A 22 43.41 38.11 21.40
CA SER A 22 43.94 37.30 22.52
C SER A 22 42.97 37.25 23.71
N GLU A 23 42.95 36.13 24.45
CA GLU A 23 42.16 35.98 25.70
C GLU A 23 42.44 37.10 26.71
N MET A 24 43.68 37.60 26.77
CA MET A 24 44.05 38.69 27.69
C MET A 24 43.42 40.03 27.29
N GLN A 25 43.28 40.27 25.99
CA GLN A 25 42.65 41.47 25.45
C GLN A 25 41.13 41.42 25.66
N LEU A 26 40.50 40.25 25.43
CA LEU A 26 39.09 40.03 25.76
C LEU A 26 38.78 40.28 27.24
N LYS A 27 39.64 39.82 28.16
CA LYS A 27 39.46 40.09 29.61
C LYS A 27 39.50 41.59 29.92
N GLN A 28 40.44 42.33 29.33
CA GLN A 28 40.56 43.78 29.51
C GLN A 28 39.35 44.54 28.94
N ASP A 29 38.90 44.14 27.75
CA ASP A 29 37.75 44.75 27.06
C ASP A 29 36.44 44.50 27.81
N LEU A 30 36.27 43.32 28.42
CA LEU A 30 35.09 42.99 29.24
C LEU A 30 35.11 43.68 30.61
N GLU A 31 36.29 43.95 31.18
CA GLU A 31 36.43 44.61 32.48
C GLU A 31 36.30 46.13 32.37
N LYS A 32 37.04 46.77 31.46
CA LYS A 32 37.20 48.23 31.38
C LYS A 32 36.55 48.88 30.15
N GLY A 33 36.04 48.09 29.21
CA GLY A 33 35.45 48.61 27.97
C GLY A 33 34.08 49.28 28.16
N ASP A 34 33.71 50.15 27.23
CA ASP A 34 32.38 50.72 27.10
C ASP A 34 31.34 49.66 26.68
N THR A 35 30.04 49.94 26.81
CA THR A 35 28.96 49.01 26.42
C THR A 35 29.14 48.42 25.02
N LYS A 36 29.60 49.21 24.05
CA LYS A 36 29.83 48.75 22.66
C LYS A 36 30.99 47.77 22.55
N THR A 37 32.12 48.05 23.20
CA THR A 37 33.28 47.16 23.18
C THR A 37 33.00 45.88 23.96
N LYS A 38 32.22 45.95 25.05
CA LYS A 38 31.71 44.75 25.76
C LYS A 38 30.82 43.88 24.87
N ILE A 39 29.99 44.47 24.01
CA ILE A 39 29.15 43.73 23.05
C ILE A 39 30.02 43.00 22.02
N GLU A 40 31.01 43.68 21.46
CA GLU A 40 31.95 43.10 20.48
C GLU A 40 32.81 42.01 21.10
N ALA A 41 33.39 42.25 22.28
CA ALA A 41 34.18 41.27 23.01
C ALA A 41 33.35 40.02 23.37
N LEU A 42 32.09 40.20 23.79
CA LEU A 42 31.20 39.08 24.09
C LEU A 42 30.80 38.29 22.84
N LYS A 43 30.58 38.96 21.70
CA LYS A 43 30.38 38.28 20.41
C LYS A 43 31.62 37.47 20.03
N SER A 44 32.81 38.06 20.03
CA SER A 44 34.04 37.36 19.69
C SER A 44 34.26 36.14 20.61
N THR A 45 33.99 36.28 21.90
CA THR A 45 34.05 35.16 22.87
C THR A 45 33.10 34.03 22.48
N ILE A 46 31.84 34.35 22.12
CA ILE A 46 30.85 33.35 21.69
C ILE A 46 31.32 32.60 20.45
N HIS A 47 31.90 33.30 19.46
CA HIS A 47 32.40 32.69 18.24
C HIS A 47 33.60 31.76 18.51
N MET A 48 34.54 32.18 19.35
CA MET A 48 35.71 31.37 19.71
C MET A 48 35.31 30.09 20.44
N ILE A 49 34.40 30.16 21.41
CA ILE A 49 33.90 28.97 22.12
C ILE A 49 33.07 28.09 21.19
N ALA A 50 32.27 28.67 20.29
CA ALA A 50 31.51 27.91 19.29
C ALA A 50 32.39 27.20 18.26
N ASN A 51 33.60 27.70 18.02
CA ASN A 51 34.65 27.08 17.20
C ASN A 51 35.57 26.12 18.00
N GLY A 52 35.26 25.86 19.28
CA GLY A 52 35.90 24.81 20.08
C GLY A 52 37.09 25.28 20.93
N GLU A 53 37.38 26.58 20.95
CA GLU A 53 38.47 27.14 21.76
C GLU A 53 38.09 27.18 23.24
N ARG A 54 38.94 26.59 24.10
CA ARG A 54 38.74 26.60 25.55
C ARG A 54 39.26 27.89 26.17
N LEU A 55 38.37 28.70 26.73
CA LEU A 55 38.69 29.95 27.44
C LEU A 55 38.39 29.83 28.95
N PRO A 56 39.21 29.10 29.73
CA PRO A 56 38.88 28.76 31.13
C PRO A 56 38.83 29.99 32.06
N GLY A 57 39.53 31.08 31.75
CA GLY A 57 39.58 32.28 32.59
C GLY A 57 38.51 33.34 32.28
N ILE A 58 37.75 33.19 31.19
CA ILE A 58 36.81 34.23 30.73
C ILE A 58 35.49 34.21 31.50
N LEU A 59 35.07 33.04 31.99
CA LEU A 59 33.78 32.81 32.63
C LEU A 59 33.55 33.73 33.83
N MET A 60 34.53 33.84 34.73
CA MET A 60 34.42 34.68 35.92
C MET A 60 34.44 36.18 35.59
N HIS A 61 35.15 36.59 34.54
CA HIS A 61 35.17 37.98 34.09
C HIS A 61 33.80 38.38 33.53
N ILE A 62 33.15 37.49 32.77
CA ILE A 62 31.79 37.69 32.27
C ILE A 62 30.78 37.77 33.43
N ILE A 63 30.87 36.87 34.42
CA ILE A 63 29.99 36.89 35.59
C ILE A 63 30.16 38.17 36.42
N ARG A 64 31.39 38.67 36.61
CA ARG A 64 31.64 39.87 37.43
C ARG A 64 31.29 41.18 36.72
N PHE A 65 31.63 41.32 35.44
CA PHE A 65 31.64 42.62 34.77
C PHE A 65 30.61 42.79 33.65
N VAL A 66 29.97 41.70 33.22
CA VAL A 66 29.01 41.69 32.11
C VAL A 66 27.62 41.31 32.60
N LEU A 67 27.50 40.32 33.49
CA LEU A 67 26.23 39.89 34.10
C LEU A 67 25.45 41.02 34.81
N PRO A 68 26.09 41.97 35.54
CA PRO A 68 25.37 43.08 36.18
C PRO A 68 24.86 44.15 35.20
N SER A 69 25.26 44.10 33.92
CA SER A 69 24.89 45.11 32.94
C SER A 69 23.38 45.13 32.70
N GLN A 70 22.81 46.34 32.59
CA GLN A 70 21.38 46.51 32.31
C GLN A 70 21.04 46.50 30.82
N ASP A 71 22.04 46.56 29.94
CA ASP A 71 21.86 46.68 28.49
C ASP A 71 21.20 45.43 27.86
N HIS A 72 20.11 45.67 27.12
CA HIS A 72 19.32 44.60 26.50
C HIS A 72 20.12 43.72 25.53
N THR A 73 21.06 44.31 24.77
CA THR A 73 21.88 43.60 23.79
C THR A 73 22.91 42.68 24.46
N ILE A 74 23.52 43.14 25.55
CA ILE A 74 24.46 42.35 26.35
C ILE A 74 23.73 41.17 26.98
N LYS A 75 22.54 41.41 27.56
CA LYS A 75 21.69 40.38 28.15
C LYS A 75 21.26 39.29 27.15
N LYS A 76 20.99 39.67 25.89
CA LYS A 76 20.74 38.73 24.77
C LYS A 76 21.95 37.83 24.48
N LEU A 77 23.11 38.44 24.31
CA LEU A 77 24.34 37.72 24.01
C LEU A 77 24.77 36.80 25.16
N LEU A 78 24.55 37.23 26.41
CA LEU A 78 24.81 36.40 27.59
C LEU A 78 24.03 35.08 27.56
N LEU A 79 22.78 35.06 27.09
CA LEU A 79 22.00 33.81 27.03
C LEU A 79 22.52 32.83 25.99
N ILE A 80 22.95 33.35 24.83
CA ILE A 80 23.60 32.54 23.80
C ILE A 80 24.93 31.98 24.35
N PHE A 81 25.69 32.81 25.05
CA PHE A 81 26.92 32.38 25.73
C PHE A 81 26.68 31.23 26.71
N TRP A 82 25.63 31.28 27.53
CA TRP A 82 25.31 30.21 28.48
C TRP A 82 24.90 28.88 27.83
N GLU A 83 24.44 28.90 26.58
CA GLU A 83 24.10 27.70 25.82
C GLU A 83 25.37 26.93 25.43
N ILE A 84 26.40 27.66 25.01
CA ILE A 84 27.62 27.12 24.40
C ILE A 84 28.67 26.75 25.46
N VAL A 85 28.71 27.45 26.59
CA VAL A 85 29.74 27.25 27.62
C VAL A 85 29.63 25.87 28.29
N PRO A 86 30.77 25.16 28.51
CA PRO A 86 30.81 23.93 29.27
C PRO A 86 30.41 24.18 30.73
N LYS A 87 29.41 23.44 31.21
CA LYS A 87 28.82 23.62 32.56
C LYS A 87 29.47 22.73 33.62
N THR A 88 30.21 21.72 33.19
CA THR A 88 30.83 20.71 34.05
C THR A 88 32.34 20.69 33.85
N THR A 89 33.08 20.40 34.93
CA THR A 89 34.49 20.04 34.86
C THR A 89 34.66 18.70 34.11
N PRO A 90 35.88 18.39 33.64
CA PRO A 90 36.20 17.09 33.02
C PRO A 90 35.96 15.86 33.93
N ASP A 91 35.69 16.07 35.23
CA ASP A 91 35.32 15.01 36.18
C ASP A 91 33.79 14.87 36.35
N GLY A 92 32.99 15.62 35.57
CA GLY A 92 31.52 15.61 35.65
C GLY A 92 30.92 16.41 36.82
N LYS A 93 31.73 17.17 37.58
CA LYS A 93 31.23 18.06 38.64
C LYS A 93 30.88 19.43 38.06
N LEU A 94 29.82 20.06 38.56
CA LEU A 94 29.44 21.41 38.12
C LEU A 94 30.52 22.45 38.50
N LEU A 95 30.79 23.40 37.61
CA LEU A 95 31.65 24.56 37.91
C LEU A 95 31.04 25.40 39.05
N GLN A 96 31.86 25.83 40.01
CA GLN A 96 31.40 26.62 41.18
C GLN A 96 30.78 27.96 40.75
N GLU A 97 31.27 28.50 39.64
CA GLU A 97 30.80 29.72 38.98
C GLU A 97 29.33 29.62 38.55
N MET A 98 28.82 28.43 38.26
CA MET A 98 27.44 28.21 37.82
C MET A 98 26.39 28.48 38.91
N ILE A 99 26.79 28.51 40.18
CA ILE A 99 25.90 28.86 41.30
C ILE A 99 25.41 30.32 41.17
N LEU A 100 26.31 31.23 40.78
CA LEU A 100 25.99 32.65 40.57
C LEU A 100 25.09 32.86 39.34
N VAL A 101 25.28 32.02 38.31
CA VAL A 101 24.45 32.02 37.10
C VAL A 101 23.03 31.55 37.42
N CYS A 102 22.87 30.58 38.32
CA CYS A 102 21.56 30.10 38.75
C CYS A 102 20.77 31.14 39.55
N ASP A 103 21.43 31.96 40.38
CA ASP A 103 20.79 33.11 41.03
C ASP A 103 20.32 34.17 40.00
N ALA A 104 21.11 34.39 38.94
CA ALA A 104 20.72 35.27 37.84
C ALA A 104 19.50 34.72 37.07
N TYR A 105 19.43 33.42 36.80
CA TYR A 105 18.24 32.81 36.20
C TYR A 105 16.99 32.94 37.07
N ARG A 106 17.12 32.75 38.39
CA ARG A 106 16.01 32.97 39.34
C ARG A 106 15.51 34.41 39.31
N LYS A 107 16.42 35.40 39.32
CA LYS A 107 16.05 36.84 39.21
C LYS A 107 15.44 37.18 37.86
N CYS A 108 15.91 36.56 36.77
CA CYS A 108 15.35 36.74 35.44
C CYS A 108 13.90 36.24 35.33
N LEU A 109 13.57 35.11 35.96
CA LEU A 109 12.19 34.61 36.03
C LEU A 109 11.29 35.50 36.88
N LYS A 110 11.76 35.92 38.08
CA LYS A 110 10.93 36.72 39.02
C LYS A 110 10.63 38.14 38.55
N ASN A 111 11.56 38.78 37.83
CA ASN A 111 11.44 40.20 37.52
C ASN A 111 10.68 40.52 36.22
N ASN A 112 10.12 39.55 35.48
CA ASN A 112 9.40 39.76 34.22
C ASN A 112 10.14 40.66 33.19
N LEU A 113 11.45 40.83 33.32
CA LEU A 113 12.19 41.95 32.71
C LEU A 113 12.43 41.79 31.19
N TYR A 114 11.94 40.70 30.60
CA TYR A 114 12.08 40.40 29.16
C TYR A 114 10.77 39.95 28.51
N SER A 115 9.65 40.58 28.88
CA SER A 115 8.36 40.48 28.20
C SER A 115 8.39 40.74 26.66
N VAL A 116 9.56 40.97 26.05
CA VAL A 116 9.68 41.40 24.64
C VAL A 116 10.47 40.41 23.75
N CYS A 117 11.19 39.41 24.29
CA CYS A 117 11.95 38.47 23.45
C CYS A 117 11.68 37.01 23.82
N LYS A 118 10.69 36.41 23.14
CA LYS A 118 10.18 35.04 23.34
C LYS A 118 11.26 33.94 23.35
N TYR A 119 12.32 34.12 22.55
CA TYR A 119 13.48 33.21 22.47
C TYR A 119 14.35 33.23 23.75
N GLN A 120 14.39 34.37 24.42
CA GLN A 120 15.17 34.66 25.64
C GLN A 120 14.64 33.83 26.82
N THR A 121 13.32 33.83 27.01
CA THR A 121 12.63 33.08 28.06
C THR A 121 12.65 31.58 27.79
N TYR A 122 12.52 31.18 26.52
CA TYR A 122 12.72 29.80 26.06
C TYR A 122 14.08 29.23 26.49
N LEU A 123 15.16 29.96 26.21
CA LEU A 123 16.52 29.53 26.59
C LEU A 123 16.64 29.39 28.10
N VAL A 124 16.14 30.35 28.88
CA VAL A 124 16.21 30.29 30.36
C VAL A 124 15.46 29.09 30.91
N ILE A 125 14.26 28.77 30.41
CA ILE A 125 13.49 27.60 30.85
C ILE A 125 14.21 26.29 30.47
N SER A 126 14.78 26.21 29.26
CA SER A 126 15.57 25.04 28.82
C SER A 126 16.81 24.84 29.69
N GLN A 127 17.53 25.92 30.02
CA GLN A 127 18.71 25.86 30.90
C GLN A 127 18.34 25.46 32.33
N ILE A 128 17.25 25.99 32.89
CA ILE A 128 16.78 25.60 34.23
C ILE A 128 16.35 24.12 34.22
N SER A 129 15.69 23.64 33.16
CA SER A 129 15.33 22.23 33.00
C SER A 129 16.57 21.32 32.98
N PHE A 130 17.62 21.72 32.27
CA PHE A 130 18.91 21.01 32.25
C PHE A 130 19.58 20.99 33.64
N VAL A 131 19.65 22.15 34.31
CA VAL A 131 20.28 22.27 35.63
C VAL A 131 19.49 21.47 36.68
N PHE A 132 18.17 21.48 36.65
CA PHE A 132 17.34 20.73 37.59
C PHE A 132 17.49 19.22 37.39
N ARG A 133 17.51 18.73 36.14
CA ARG A 133 17.68 17.30 35.83
C ARG A 133 19.02 16.74 36.30
N ASN A 134 20.09 17.50 36.13
CA ASN A 134 21.45 17.04 36.44
C ASN A 134 21.89 17.41 37.87
N PHE A 135 21.38 18.51 38.42
CA PHE A 135 21.81 19.10 39.69
C PHE A 135 20.62 19.71 40.47
N GLY A 136 19.61 18.89 40.79
CA GLY A 136 18.37 19.33 41.46
C GLY A 136 18.55 20.06 42.81
N PHE A 137 19.71 19.91 43.48
CA PHE A 137 19.99 20.61 44.74
C PHE A 137 20.25 22.12 44.58
N LEU A 138 20.58 22.59 43.37
CA LEU A 138 20.94 24.00 43.13
C LEU A 138 19.72 24.93 43.03
N ILE A 139 18.61 24.41 42.49
CA ILE A 139 17.33 25.12 42.34
C ILE A 139 16.18 24.23 42.80
N PRO A 140 16.02 24.00 44.13
CA PRO A 140 14.90 23.21 44.65
C PRO A 140 13.54 23.84 44.32
N ASP A 141 13.45 25.17 44.31
CA ASP A 141 12.20 25.92 44.08
C ASP A 141 11.87 26.11 42.58
N ALA A 142 12.60 25.45 41.67
CA ALA A 142 12.41 25.63 40.22
C ALA A 142 10.99 25.28 39.74
N PRO A 143 10.36 24.18 40.21
CA PRO A 143 9.00 23.84 39.79
C PRO A 143 7.97 24.89 40.21
N GLU A 144 8.09 25.46 41.42
CA GLU A 144 7.17 26.48 41.93
C GLU A 144 7.27 27.77 41.11
N LEU A 145 8.49 28.23 40.81
CA LEU A 145 8.71 29.44 40.00
C LEU A 145 8.16 29.30 38.57
N ILE A 146 8.18 28.10 38.01
CA ILE A 146 7.70 27.85 36.65
C ILE A 146 6.18 27.68 36.63
N ALA A 147 5.59 27.15 37.69
CA ALA A 147 4.13 27.15 37.85
C ALA A 147 3.58 28.58 37.92
N GLU A 148 4.18 29.45 38.73
CA GLU A 148 3.83 30.89 38.78
C GLU A 148 4.02 31.57 37.42
N PHE A 149 5.12 31.27 36.73
CA PHE A 149 5.38 31.79 35.39
C PHE A 149 4.32 31.33 34.37
N LEU A 150 3.93 30.06 34.41
CA LEU A 150 2.97 29.46 33.48
C LEU A 150 1.58 30.11 33.57
N GLU A 151 1.15 30.51 34.76
CA GLU A 151 -0.11 31.23 34.97
C GLU A 151 -0.07 32.67 34.43
N SER A 152 1.09 33.34 34.54
CA SER A 152 1.26 34.74 34.12
C SER A 152 1.48 34.93 32.62
N GLU A 153 2.11 33.95 31.97
CA GLU A 153 2.58 34.07 30.58
C GLU A 153 1.41 34.01 29.59
N GLN A 154 1.55 34.64 28.42
CA GLN A 154 0.53 34.59 27.35
C GLN A 154 1.03 33.88 26.10
N ASP A 155 2.35 33.77 25.92
CA ASP A 155 2.93 33.16 24.73
C ASP A 155 2.84 31.62 24.74
N MET A 156 2.26 31.05 23.69
CA MET A 156 1.99 29.61 23.59
C MET A 156 3.26 28.74 23.57
N SER A 157 4.36 29.23 22.98
CA SER A 157 5.63 28.51 22.92
C SER A 157 6.33 28.48 24.28
N CYS A 158 6.31 29.60 25.01
CA CYS A 158 6.83 29.67 26.37
C CYS A 158 6.00 28.79 27.32
N LYS A 159 4.66 28.83 27.20
CA LYS A 159 3.75 27.94 27.94
C LYS A 159 4.05 26.46 27.70
N ARG A 160 4.25 26.05 26.44
CA ARG A 160 4.60 24.66 26.09
C ARG A 160 5.88 24.20 26.80
N ASN A 161 6.94 25.00 26.76
CA ASN A 161 8.22 24.60 27.33
C ASN A 161 8.21 24.62 28.86
N ALA A 162 7.56 25.63 29.45
CA ALA A 162 7.32 25.68 30.90
C ALA A 162 6.52 24.44 31.34
N PHE A 163 5.45 24.10 30.60
CA PHE A 163 4.64 22.93 30.86
C PHE A 163 5.39 21.60 30.68
N LEU A 164 6.21 21.47 29.63
CA LEU A 164 7.09 20.32 29.42
C LEU A 164 8.12 20.17 30.55
N MET A 165 8.68 21.27 31.05
CA MET A 165 9.59 21.21 32.18
C MET A 165 8.85 20.76 33.45
N LEU A 166 7.71 21.36 33.76
CA LEU A 166 6.89 20.96 34.92
C LEU A 166 6.52 19.49 34.83
N LEU A 167 6.18 18.99 33.65
CA LEU A 167 5.87 17.59 33.46
C LEU A 167 7.02 16.66 33.89
N HIS A 168 8.26 17.01 33.55
CA HIS A 168 9.42 16.19 33.89
C HIS A 168 9.92 16.40 35.32
N ALA A 169 9.70 17.58 35.90
CA ALA A 169 10.21 17.96 37.22
C ALA A 169 9.21 17.69 38.36
N ASP A 170 7.95 18.11 38.18
CA ASP A 170 6.85 17.89 39.10
C ASP A 170 5.52 17.67 38.37
N GLN A 171 5.21 16.39 38.13
CA GLN A 171 4.00 15.97 37.46
C GLN A 171 2.73 16.42 38.19
N LYS A 172 2.74 16.59 39.52
CA LYS A 172 1.54 16.96 40.29
C LYS A 172 1.12 18.40 39.99
N SER A 173 2.07 19.33 39.98
CA SER A 173 1.80 20.74 39.64
C SER A 173 1.38 20.91 38.18
N ALA A 174 1.97 20.16 37.25
CA ALA A 174 1.54 20.14 35.85
C ALA A 174 0.08 19.67 35.69
N LEU A 175 -0.32 18.65 36.45
CA LEU A 175 -1.70 18.15 36.45
C LEU A 175 -2.68 19.14 37.08
N ALA A 176 -2.29 19.83 38.15
CA ALA A 176 -3.11 20.87 38.78
C ALA A 176 -3.36 22.04 37.81
N TYR A 177 -2.31 22.49 37.10
CA TYR A 177 -2.45 23.51 36.07
C TYR A 177 -3.36 23.03 34.92
N LEU A 178 -3.13 21.83 34.38
CA LEU A 178 -3.97 21.31 33.29
C LEU A 178 -5.42 21.19 33.74
N ALA A 179 -5.68 20.71 34.96
CA ALA A 179 -7.02 20.65 35.55
C ALA A 179 -7.71 22.02 35.64
N SER A 180 -6.96 23.08 35.93
CA SER A 180 -7.48 24.45 35.95
C SER A 180 -7.82 25.00 34.56
N CYS A 181 -7.15 24.51 33.51
CA CYS A 181 -7.30 24.99 32.13
C CYS A 181 -8.07 24.03 31.20
N LEU A 182 -8.69 22.96 31.71
CA LEU A 182 -9.33 21.89 30.92
C LEU A 182 -10.34 22.40 29.87
N ASP A 183 -11.14 23.41 30.20
CA ASP A 183 -12.16 23.95 29.29
C ASP A 183 -11.58 24.90 28.23
N GLN A 184 -10.35 25.41 28.40
CA GLN A 184 -9.69 26.35 27.47
C GLN A 184 -8.75 25.65 26.48
N VAL A 185 -8.58 24.33 26.58
CA VAL A 185 -7.58 23.59 25.79
C VAL A 185 -7.79 23.72 24.28
N SER A 186 -9.03 23.87 23.82
CA SER A 186 -9.35 24.07 22.39
C SER A 186 -8.81 25.39 21.83
N THR A 187 -8.56 26.39 22.68
CA THR A 187 -8.04 27.71 22.30
C THR A 187 -6.52 27.75 22.23
N PHE A 188 -5.83 26.73 22.77
CA PHE A 188 -4.38 26.64 22.69
C PHE A 188 -3.88 26.35 21.28
N GLY A 189 -2.62 26.72 21.02
CA GLY A 189 -1.95 26.35 19.77
C GLY A 189 -1.83 24.84 19.59
N ASP A 190 -1.81 24.40 18.34
CA ASP A 190 -1.69 23.00 17.92
C ASP A 190 -0.50 22.27 18.56
N ILE A 191 0.67 22.91 18.63
CA ILE A 191 1.88 22.34 19.25
C ILE A 191 1.65 22.04 20.74
N LEU A 192 0.96 22.92 21.46
CA LEU A 192 0.65 22.73 22.88
C LEU A 192 -0.42 21.64 23.05
N GLN A 193 -1.44 21.61 22.19
CA GLN A 193 -2.46 20.58 22.20
C GLN A 193 -1.88 19.18 21.99
N LEU A 194 -0.93 19.00 21.06
CA LEU A 194 -0.26 17.71 20.83
C LEU A 194 0.50 17.24 22.08
N VAL A 195 1.25 18.13 22.74
CA VAL A 195 1.95 17.81 23.99
C VAL A 195 0.95 17.43 25.09
N ILE A 196 -0.19 18.11 25.17
CA ILE A 196 -1.26 17.79 26.12
C ILE A 196 -1.85 16.40 25.83
N VAL A 197 -2.07 16.02 24.57
CA VAL A 197 -2.56 14.68 24.20
C VAL A 197 -1.56 13.60 24.61
N GLU A 198 -0.28 13.78 24.28
CA GLU A 198 0.79 12.85 24.68
C GLU A 198 0.89 12.72 26.21
N LEU A 199 0.71 13.83 26.92
CA LEU A 199 0.67 13.84 28.37
C LEU A 199 -0.52 13.05 28.90
N ILE A 200 -1.73 13.33 28.40
CA ILE A 200 -2.94 12.65 28.84
C ILE A 200 -2.77 11.14 28.68
N TYR A 201 -2.17 10.70 27.58
CA TYR A 201 -1.83 9.30 27.35
C TYR A 201 -0.93 8.74 28.46
N LYS A 202 0.20 9.38 28.76
CA LYS A 202 1.17 8.94 29.80
C LYS A 202 0.57 8.96 31.21
N VAL A 203 -0.16 10.01 31.55
CA VAL A 203 -0.74 10.21 32.89
C VAL A 203 -1.87 9.23 33.15
N CYS A 204 -2.75 9.00 32.17
CA CYS A 204 -3.88 8.08 32.37
C CYS A 204 -3.41 6.63 32.54
N HIS A 205 -2.23 6.28 32.01
CA HIS A 205 -1.58 4.99 32.32
C HIS A 205 -1.01 4.97 33.73
N ALA A 206 -0.36 6.05 34.18
CA ALA A 206 0.24 6.10 35.52
C ALA A 206 -0.81 6.22 36.65
N ASN A 207 -1.90 6.96 36.44
CA ASN A 207 -2.92 7.29 37.44
C ASN A 207 -4.35 7.10 36.88
N PRO A 208 -4.96 5.91 37.03
CA PRO A 208 -6.30 5.62 36.49
C PRO A 208 -7.44 6.44 37.10
N SER A 209 -7.27 7.03 38.28
CA SER A 209 -8.33 7.77 39.01
C SER A 209 -8.78 9.06 38.32
N GLU A 210 -7.89 9.70 37.55
CA GLU A 210 -8.15 10.98 36.87
C GLU A 210 -8.62 10.81 35.42
N ARG A 211 -8.71 9.56 34.94
CA ARG A 211 -9.04 9.21 33.54
C ARG A 211 -10.35 9.83 33.05
N SER A 212 -11.38 9.89 33.89
CA SER A 212 -12.69 10.43 33.50
C SER A 212 -12.64 11.93 33.15
N LYS A 213 -11.83 12.72 33.87
CA LYS A 213 -11.66 14.17 33.59
C LYS A 213 -10.91 14.40 32.27
N PHE A 214 -9.89 13.59 32.00
CA PHE A 214 -9.10 13.70 30.78
C PHE A 214 -9.83 13.20 29.52
N ILE A 215 -10.69 12.18 29.64
CA ILE A 215 -11.54 11.74 28.52
C ILE A 215 -12.42 12.90 28.03
N ARG A 216 -13.00 13.70 28.94
CA ARG A 216 -13.76 14.90 28.55
C ARG A 216 -12.90 15.92 27.79
N CYS A 217 -11.65 16.12 28.20
CA CYS A 217 -10.71 16.98 27.48
C CYS A 217 -10.42 16.46 26.06
N ILE A 218 -10.23 15.15 25.90
CA ILE A 218 -10.00 14.53 24.59
C ILE A 218 -11.23 14.73 23.68
N TYR A 219 -12.45 14.58 24.19
CA TYR A 219 -13.67 14.86 23.40
C TYR A 219 -13.71 16.30 22.88
N ASN A 220 -13.25 17.28 23.66
CA ASN A 220 -13.14 18.66 23.21
C ASN A 220 -12.06 18.81 22.11
N LEU A 221 -10.94 18.09 22.24
CA LEU A 221 -9.85 18.08 21.27
C LEU A 221 -10.20 17.40 19.93
N LEU A 222 -11.18 16.48 19.89
CA LEU A 222 -11.67 15.92 18.62
C LEU A 222 -12.27 16.99 17.68
N ASN A 223 -12.65 18.15 18.21
CA ASN A 223 -13.18 19.28 17.47
C ASN A 223 -12.14 20.39 17.21
N SER A 224 -10.85 20.14 17.45
CA SER A 224 -9.79 21.12 17.19
C SER A 224 -9.68 21.49 15.71
N SER A 225 -9.16 22.67 15.41
CA SER A 225 -8.93 23.13 14.03
C SER A 225 -7.81 22.36 13.32
N SER A 226 -6.81 21.87 14.06
CA SER A 226 -5.66 21.15 13.49
C SER A 226 -5.98 19.67 13.24
N PRO A 227 -5.79 19.16 12.01
CA PRO A 227 -5.97 17.74 11.68
C PRO A 227 -5.06 16.79 12.47
N ALA A 228 -3.81 17.19 12.72
CA ALA A 228 -2.84 16.39 13.47
C ALA A 228 -3.30 16.16 14.92
N VAL A 229 -3.83 17.20 15.57
CA VAL A 229 -4.39 17.10 16.92
C VAL A 229 -5.61 16.19 16.94
N ARG A 230 -6.51 16.31 15.96
CA ARG A 230 -7.69 15.44 15.85
C ARG A 230 -7.30 13.97 15.67
N TYR A 231 -6.29 13.69 14.85
CA TYR A 231 -5.79 12.35 14.61
C TYR A 231 -5.22 11.70 15.88
N GLU A 232 -4.33 12.40 16.59
CA GLU A 232 -3.71 11.92 17.82
C GLU A 232 -4.70 11.83 18.98
N ALA A 233 -5.62 12.80 19.09
CA ALA A 233 -6.69 12.78 20.09
C ALA A 233 -7.62 11.57 19.90
N ALA A 234 -7.98 11.24 18.65
CA ALA A 234 -8.78 10.06 18.35
C ALA A 234 -8.04 8.75 18.70
N GLY A 235 -6.74 8.65 18.38
CA GLY A 235 -5.93 7.48 18.72
C GLY A 235 -5.78 7.29 20.24
N THR A 236 -5.56 8.40 20.94
CA THR A 236 -5.51 8.44 22.40
C THR A 236 -6.88 8.11 23.01
N LEU A 237 -8.00 8.51 22.41
CA LEU A 237 -9.32 8.18 22.94
C LEU A 237 -9.62 6.67 22.89
N ILE A 238 -9.20 5.99 21.83
CA ILE A 238 -9.45 4.57 21.63
C ILE A 238 -8.64 3.74 22.63
N THR A 239 -7.38 4.09 22.86
CA THR A 239 -6.55 3.48 23.92
C THR A 239 -7.07 3.85 25.33
N LEU A 240 -7.55 5.08 25.44
CA LEU A 240 -8.32 5.74 26.50
C LEU A 240 -9.57 5.02 26.97
N SER A 241 -10.28 4.30 26.11
CA SER A 241 -11.64 3.88 26.41
C SER A 241 -12.18 2.86 25.42
N ASN A 242 -12.60 1.71 25.96
CA ASN A 242 -13.32 0.68 25.20
C ASN A 242 -14.84 0.93 25.14
N ALA A 243 -15.33 2.06 25.65
CA ALA A 243 -16.74 2.41 25.59
C ALA A 243 -17.18 2.64 24.12
N PRO A 244 -18.33 2.07 23.69
CA PRO A 244 -18.76 2.16 22.29
C PRO A 244 -18.99 3.61 21.83
N THR A 245 -19.40 4.50 22.73
CA THR A 245 -19.56 5.93 22.47
C THR A 245 -18.24 6.63 22.13
N ALA A 246 -17.15 6.26 22.81
CA ALA A 246 -15.81 6.80 22.59
C ALA A 246 -15.23 6.31 21.27
N ILE A 247 -15.36 5.01 20.99
CA ILE A 247 -14.94 4.41 19.71
C ILE A 247 -15.73 5.04 18.55
N LYS A 248 -17.05 5.24 18.71
CA LYS A 248 -17.89 5.88 17.69
C LYS A 248 -17.41 7.30 17.39
N ALA A 249 -17.16 8.11 18.42
CA ALA A 249 -16.68 9.48 18.25
C ALA A 249 -15.29 9.53 17.58
N ALA A 250 -14.37 8.65 17.97
CA ALA A 250 -13.05 8.55 17.36
C ALA A 250 -13.13 8.11 15.89
N ALA A 251 -13.93 7.09 15.58
CA ALA A 251 -14.14 6.61 14.22
C ALA A 251 -14.81 7.68 13.33
N SER A 252 -15.83 8.38 13.82
CA SER A 252 -16.44 9.51 13.11
C SER A 252 -15.43 10.62 12.84
N CYS A 253 -14.54 10.91 13.80
CA CYS A 253 -13.47 11.89 13.62
C CYS A 253 -12.48 11.46 12.53
N TYR A 254 -12.08 10.19 12.48
CA TYR A 254 -11.23 9.65 11.41
C TYR A 254 -11.90 9.72 10.03
N ILE A 255 -13.19 9.39 9.93
CA ILE A 255 -13.94 9.49 8.67
C ILE A 255 -14.00 10.96 8.21
N ASP A 256 -14.28 11.90 9.11
CA ASP A 256 -14.28 13.32 8.80
C ASP A 256 -12.92 13.84 8.34
N LEU A 257 -11.83 13.32 8.91
CA LEU A 257 -10.46 13.65 8.46
C LEU A 257 -10.23 13.15 7.04
N ILE A 258 -10.62 11.90 6.72
CA ILE A 258 -10.45 11.35 5.36
C ILE A 258 -11.23 12.18 4.32
N ILE A 259 -12.42 12.66 4.67
CA ILE A 259 -13.26 13.46 3.76
C ILE A 259 -12.68 14.87 3.55
N LYS A 260 -12.18 15.52 4.61
CA LYS A 260 -11.74 16.93 4.57
C LYS A 260 -10.32 17.11 4.07
N GLU A 261 -9.41 16.17 4.35
CA GLU A 261 -8.02 16.28 3.95
C GLU A 261 -7.86 16.22 2.42
N SER A 262 -6.85 16.92 1.90
CA SER A 262 -6.51 16.89 0.47
C SER A 262 -5.45 15.84 0.14
N ASP A 263 -4.52 15.57 1.07
CA ASP A 263 -3.41 14.63 0.85
C ASP A 263 -3.88 13.17 0.88
N ASN A 264 -3.62 12.44 -0.20
CA ASN A 264 -3.97 11.03 -0.34
C ASN A 264 -3.18 10.15 0.63
N ASN A 265 -1.94 10.49 0.96
CA ASN A 265 -1.13 9.71 1.89
C ASN A 265 -1.73 9.74 3.30
N VAL A 266 -2.16 10.92 3.75
CA VAL A 266 -2.86 11.07 5.04
C VAL A 266 -4.15 10.26 5.04
N LYS A 267 -4.94 10.29 3.95
CA LYS A 267 -6.15 9.47 3.83
C LYS A 267 -5.85 7.98 3.95
N LEU A 268 -4.81 7.48 3.28
CA LEU A 268 -4.42 6.07 3.35
C LEU A 268 -4.01 5.66 4.76
N ILE A 269 -3.20 6.49 5.45
CA ILE A 269 -2.77 6.23 6.83
C ILE A 269 -3.96 6.17 7.78
N VAL A 270 -4.88 7.14 7.69
CA VAL A 270 -6.08 7.19 8.54
C VAL A 270 -7.02 6.01 8.24
N LEU A 271 -7.16 5.64 6.96
CA LEU A 271 -7.97 4.51 6.55
C LEU A 271 -7.39 3.17 7.02
N ASP A 272 -6.06 3.00 6.99
CA ASP A 272 -5.39 1.82 7.53
C ASP A 272 -5.58 1.69 9.04
N ARG A 273 -5.63 2.82 9.77
CA ARG A 273 -6.02 2.81 11.19
C ARG A 273 -7.49 2.40 11.39
N LEU A 274 -8.43 2.88 10.57
CA LEU A 274 -9.82 2.43 10.63
C LEU A 274 -9.96 0.93 10.34
N ILE A 275 -9.21 0.41 9.37
CA ILE A 275 -9.16 -1.02 9.05
C ILE A 275 -8.58 -1.82 10.24
N ALA A 276 -7.55 -1.29 10.91
CA ALA A 276 -6.98 -1.90 12.11
C ALA A 276 -8.00 -1.96 13.26
N LEU A 277 -8.85 -0.93 13.44
CA LEU A 277 -9.92 -0.95 14.46
C LEU A 277 -10.95 -2.06 14.19
N ARG A 278 -11.22 -2.36 12.91
CA ARG A 278 -12.12 -3.46 12.52
C ARG A 278 -11.57 -4.84 12.89
N ALA A 279 -10.26 -5.01 13.08
CA ALA A 279 -9.70 -6.29 13.51
C ALA A 279 -10.15 -6.70 14.92
N ILE A 280 -10.65 -5.75 15.72
CA ILE A 280 -11.12 -5.98 17.09
C ILE A 280 -12.66 -6.18 17.08
N PRO A 281 -13.18 -7.37 17.46
CA PRO A 281 -14.61 -7.70 17.33
C PRO A 281 -15.56 -6.76 18.10
N SER A 282 -15.12 -6.18 19.22
CA SER A 282 -15.93 -5.23 19.99
C SER A 282 -16.12 -3.89 19.27
N HIS A 283 -15.13 -3.46 18.50
CA HIS A 283 -15.17 -2.22 17.74
C HIS A 283 -15.96 -2.39 16.44
N GLU A 284 -15.90 -3.58 15.83
CA GLU A 284 -16.62 -3.89 14.60
C GLU A 284 -18.10 -3.52 14.67
N ARG A 285 -18.81 -3.89 15.75
CA ARG A 285 -20.24 -3.56 15.94
C ARG A 285 -20.51 -2.06 15.92
N VAL A 286 -19.59 -1.25 16.42
CA VAL A 286 -19.71 0.21 16.43
C VAL A 286 -19.43 0.78 15.04
N LEU A 287 -18.45 0.22 14.32
CA LEU A 287 -18.15 0.62 12.95
C LEU A 287 -19.29 0.25 11.98
N GLN A 288 -20.05 -0.82 12.24
CA GLN A 288 -21.24 -1.19 11.46
C GLN A 288 -22.30 -0.07 11.41
N ASP A 289 -22.44 0.72 12.49
CA ASP A 289 -23.35 1.88 12.52
C ASP A 289 -22.84 3.06 11.67
N LEU A 290 -21.54 3.09 11.34
CA LEU A 290 -20.88 4.19 10.62
C LEU A 290 -20.63 3.88 9.13
N VAL A 291 -21.15 2.75 8.61
CA VAL A 291 -20.90 2.32 7.22
C VAL A 291 -21.31 3.38 6.19
N MET A 292 -22.44 4.05 6.41
CA MET A 292 -22.90 5.11 5.51
C MET A 292 -21.98 6.33 5.52
N ASP A 293 -21.33 6.62 6.65
CA ASP A 293 -20.33 7.67 6.75
C ASP A 293 -19.03 7.28 6.04
N ILE A 294 -18.61 6.02 6.17
CA ILE A 294 -17.45 5.48 5.44
C ILE A 294 -17.67 5.58 3.93
N LEU A 295 -18.88 5.31 3.43
CA LEU A 295 -19.18 5.43 1.99
C LEU A 295 -19.10 6.88 1.46
N ARG A 296 -19.14 7.90 2.33
CA ARG A 296 -18.89 9.29 1.91
C ARG A 296 -17.45 9.51 1.43
N VAL A 297 -16.51 8.65 1.83
CA VAL A 297 -15.10 8.67 1.39
C VAL A 297 -14.96 8.46 -0.13
N LEU A 298 -15.93 7.81 -0.79
CA LEU A 298 -15.90 7.55 -2.24
C LEU A 298 -15.83 8.82 -3.11
N ALA A 299 -16.15 9.98 -2.53
CA ALA A 299 -15.96 11.28 -3.17
C ALA A 299 -14.47 11.61 -3.45
N SER A 300 -13.50 10.93 -2.83
CA SER A 300 -12.08 11.11 -3.13
C SER A 300 -11.77 10.72 -4.59
N PRO A 301 -10.90 11.45 -5.31
CA PRO A 301 -10.56 11.10 -6.69
C PRO A 301 -9.68 9.85 -6.80
N ASP A 302 -8.92 9.54 -5.74
CA ASP A 302 -7.92 8.46 -5.72
C ASP A 302 -8.55 7.05 -5.73
N MET A 303 -7.99 6.16 -6.56
CA MET A 303 -8.49 4.79 -6.73
C MET A 303 -8.17 3.88 -5.54
N GLU A 304 -7.00 4.04 -4.93
CA GLU A 304 -6.58 3.17 -3.82
C GLU A 304 -7.40 3.48 -2.57
N VAL A 305 -7.65 4.76 -2.30
CA VAL A 305 -8.55 5.21 -1.22
C VAL A 305 -9.95 4.63 -1.43
N ARG A 306 -10.51 4.72 -2.65
CA ARG A 306 -11.82 4.13 -2.99
C ARG A 306 -11.85 2.62 -2.81
N LYS A 307 -10.81 1.90 -3.26
CA LYS A 307 -10.71 0.44 -3.14
C LYS A 307 -10.66 0.00 -1.69
N LYS A 308 -9.81 0.62 -0.86
CA LYS A 308 -9.75 0.32 0.58
C LYS A 308 -11.05 0.67 1.29
N ALA A 309 -11.68 1.81 0.97
CA ALA A 309 -12.95 2.22 1.56
C ALA A 309 -14.10 1.25 1.21
N LEU A 310 -14.20 0.82 -0.06
CA LEU A 310 -15.21 -0.17 -0.49
C LEU A 310 -14.99 -1.53 0.17
N ASN A 311 -13.74 -2.00 0.28
CA ASN A 311 -13.44 -3.25 0.98
C ASN A 311 -13.84 -3.19 2.46
N LEU A 312 -13.52 -2.07 3.14
CA LEU A 312 -13.94 -1.86 4.53
C LEU A 312 -15.47 -1.83 4.66
N ALA A 313 -16.17 -1.13 3.76
CA ALA A 313 -17.63 -1.07 3.76
C ALA A 313 -18.26 -2.45 3.52
N LEU A 314 -17.77 -3.22 2.54
CA LEU A 314 -18.24 -4.58 2.22
C LEU A 314 -18.12 -5.57 3.39
N ASP A 315 -17.12 -5.36 4.22
CA ASP A 315 -16.84 -6.20 5.38
C ASP A 315 -17.70 -5.82 6.59
N LEU A 316 -18.02 -4.53 6.75
CA LEU A 316 -18.90 -4.02 7.80
C LEU A 316 -20.40 -4.09 7.43
N THR A 317 -20.74 -4.52 6.21
CA THR A 317 -22.14 -4.54 5.77
C THR A 317 -22.92 -5.66 6.46
N THR A 318 -24.05 -5.31 7.08
CA THR A 318 -25.00 -6.25 7.69
C THR A 318 -26.33 -6.24 6.95
N SER A 319 -27.20 -7.21 7.24
CA SER A 319 -28.56 -7.28 6.67
C SER A 319 -29.44 -6.06 6.96
N ARG A 320 -29.08 -5.23 7.94
CA ARG A 320 -29.81 -4.01 8.29
C ARG A 320 -29.42 -2.82 7.41
N CYS A 321 -28.14 -2.68 7.09
CA CYS A 321 -27.63 -1.52 6.35
C CYS A 321 -27.56 -1.74 4.83
N ILE A 322 -27.71 -2.99 4.38
CA ILE A 322 -27.47 -3.37 2.98
C ILE A 322 -28.33 -2.62 1.97
N GLU A 323 -29.61 -2.35 2.28
CA GLU A 323 -30.51 -1.62 1.37
C GLU A 323 -30.02 -0.19 1.10
N GLU A 324 -29.59 0.51 2.15
CA GLU A 324 -29.06 1.86 2.06
C GLU A 324 -27.69 1.89 1.36
N VAL A 325 -26.80 0.95 1.70
CA VAL A 325 -25.49 0.78 1.05
C VAL A 325 -25.67 0.56 -0.45
N VAL A 326 -26.55 -0.35 -0.85
CA VAL A 326 -26.82 -0.64 -2.26
C VAL A 326 -27.47 0.56 -2.95
N LEU A 327 -28.37 1.28 -2.30
CA LEU A 327 -28.95 2.50 -2.87
C LEU A 327 -27.88 3.57 -3.14
N MET A 328 -26.94 3.74 -2.22
CA MET A 328 -25.82 4.68 -2.41
C MET A 328 -24.87 4.22 -3.53
N LEU A 329 -24.51 2.93 -3.56
CA LEU A 329 -23.68 2.36 -4.63
C LEU A 329 -24.35 2.49 -6.00
N LYS A 330 -25.67 2.28 -6.10
CA LYS A 330 -26.44 2.53 -7.34
C LYS A 330 -26.33 3.98 -7.78
N LYS A 331 -26.55 4.93 -6.87
CA LYS A 331 -26.42 6.37 -7.18
C LYS A 331 -25.01 6.70 -7.70
N GLU A 332 -24.00 6.13 -7.07
CA GLU A 332 -22.61 6.35 -7.48
C GLU A 332 -22.31 5.75 -8.85
N VAL A 333 -22.80 4.54 -9.11
CA VAL A 333 -22.73 3.86 -10.41
C VAL A 333 -23.45 4.70 -11.49
N THR A 334 -24.65 5.21 -11.25
CA THR A 334 -25.35 6.09 -12.21
C THR A 334 -24.59 7.40 -12.46
N LYS A 335 -23.95 8.00 -11.44
CA LYS A 335 -23.11 9.20 -11.65
C LYS A 335 -21.94 8.91 -12.60
N THR A 336 -21.32 7.73 -12.49
CA THR A 336 -20.20 7.36 -13.37
C THR A 336 -20.61 7.19 -14.83
N HIS A 337 -21.89 6.94 -15.14
CA HIS A 337 -22.40 6.83 -16.51
C HIS A 337 -22.40 8.18 -17.25
N ASN A 338 -22.61 9.29 -16.53
CA ASN A 338 -22.73 10.63 -17.11
C ASN A 338 -21.39 11.40 -17.21
N LEU A 339 -20.31 10.87 -16.63
CA LEU A 339 -18.98 11.49 -16.65
C LEU A 339 -18.21 11.03 -17.90
N THR A 340 -17.58 11.97 -18.61
CA THR A 340 -16.68 11.68 -19.74
C THR A 340 -15.59 10.70 -19.33
N GLU A 341 -15.38 9.68 -20.16
CA GLU A 341 -14.53 8.54 -19.85
C GLU A 341 -13.05 8.93 -19.81
N HIS A 342 -12.50 9.01 -18.59
CA HIS A 342 -11.06 8.84 -18.37
C HIS A 342 -10.79 7.37 -18.04
N GLU A 343 -9.59 6.87 -18.33
CA GLU A 343 -9.21 5.46 -18.08
C GLU A 343 -9.49 5.02 -16.63
N ASP A 344 -9.30 5.92 -15.66
CA ASP A 344 -9.55 5.67 -14.24
C ASP A 344 -11.05 5.56 -13.91
N THR A 345 -11.92 6.22 -14.68
CA THR A 345 -13.38 6.08 -14.53
C THR A 345 -13.82 4.66 -14.88
N GLY A 346 -13.24 4.07 -15.93
CA GLY A 346 -13.53 2.68 -16.31
C GLY A 346 -13.12 1.67 -15.23
N LYS A 347 -11.92 1.84 -14.65
CA LYS A 347 -11.45 1.03 -13.51
C LYS A 347 -12.33 1.20 -12.27
N TYR A 348 -12.81 2.42 -12.00
CA TYR A 348 -13.70 2.69 -10.86
C TYR A 348 -15.06 2.02 -11.05
N ARG A 349 -15.64 2.11 -12.26
CA ARG A 349 -16.87 1.39 -12.62
C ARG A 349 -16.73 -0.11 -12.39
N GLN A 350 -15.63 -0.70 -12.87
CA GLN A 350 -15.35 -2.12 -12.65
C GLN A 350 -15.30 -2.46 -11.15
N LEU A 351 -14.65 -1.65 -10.34
CA LEU A 351 -14.57 -1.84 -8.89
C LEU A 351 -15.95 -1.75 -8.21
N LEU A 352 -16.80 -0.81 -8.62
CA LEU A 352 -18.17 -0.69 -8.11
C LEU A 352 -19.03 -1.90 -8.51
N VAL A 353 -18.92 -2.39 -9.74
CA VAL A 353 -19.62 -3.61 -10.20
C VAL A 353 -19.18 -4.84 -9.40
N ARG A 354 -17.87 -5.04 -9.20
CA ARG A 354 -17.34 -6.14 -8.36
C ARG A 354 -17.86 -6.06 -6.92
N THR A 355 -17.95 -4.84 -6.38
CA THR A 355 -18.50 -4.59 -5.04
C THR A 355 -19.99 -4.96 -4.98
N LEU A 356 -20.79 -4.49 -5.94
CA LEU A 356 -22.22 -4.81 -6.03
C LEU A 356 -22.48 -6.31 -6.25
N HIS A 357 -21.65 -6.98 -7.05
CA HIS A 357 -21.68 -8.43 -7.21
C HIS A 357 -21.47 -9.13 -5.87
N SER A 358 -20.43 -8.76 -5.11
CA SER A 358 -20.18 -9.32 -3.78
C SER A 358 -21.36 -9.10 -2.81
N CYS A 359 -21.93 -7.89 -2.80
CA CYS A 359 -23.13 -7.56 -2.02
C CYS A 359 -24.31 -8.47 -2.34
N CYS A 360 -24.65 -8.63 -3.62
CA CYS A 360 -25.76 -9.49 -4.05
C CYS A 360 -25.54 -10.96 -3.69
N MET A 361 -24.28 -11.42 -3.71
CA MET A 361 -23.95 -12.81 -3.39
C MET A 361 -24.01 -13.09 -1.89
N LYS A 362 -23.64 -12.11 -1.04
CA LYS A 362 -23.79 -12.18 0.42
C LYS A 362 -25.25 -12.04 0.85
N PHE A 363 -26.03 -11.17 0.19
CA PHE A 363 -27.41 -10.83 0.55
C PHE A 363 -28.36 -11.00 -0.64
N PRO A 364 -28.99 -12.19 -0.78
CA PRO A 364 -29.95 -12.50 -1.86
C PRO A 364 -31.12 -11.52 -2.00
N ASP A 365 -31.61 -10.97 -0.88
CA ASP A 365 -32.86 -10.20 -0.82
C ASP A 365 -32.80 -8.91 -1.66
N VAL A 366 -31.61 -8.33 -1.80
CA VAL A 366 -31.42 -7.05 -2.50
C VAL A 366 -31.21 -7.22 -4.01
N ALA A 367 -30.93 -8.45 -4.46
CA ALA A 367 -30.55 -8.76 -5.84
C ALA A 367 -31.59 -8.29 -6.88
N GLY A 368 -32.88 -8.43 -6.58
CA GLY A 368 -33.96 -8.02 -7.49
C GLY A 368 -33.92 -6.54 -7.86
N SER A 369 -33.42 -5.69 -6.97
CA SER A 369 -33.29 -4.25 -7.22
C SER A 369 -31.99 -3.87 -7.95
N VAL A 370 -30.94 -4.69 -7.83
CA VAL A 370 -29.59 -4.40 -8.36
C VAL A 370 -29.46 -4.87 -9.80
N ILE A 371 -30.06 -6.02 -10.13
CA ILE A 371 -29.97 -6.63 -11.47
C ILE A 371 -30.33 -5.64 -12.58
N PRO A 372 -31.46 -4.90 -12.54
CA PRO A 372 -31.80 -3.96 -13.62
C PRO A 372 -30.74 -2.87 -13.82
N VAL A 373 -30.22 -2.32 -12.73
CA VAL A 373 -29.17 -1.28 -12.79
C VAL A 373 -27.89 -1.82 -13.41
N LEU A 374 -27.46 -3.03 -13.05
CA LEU A 374 -26.26 -3.63 -13.63
C LEU A 374 -26.43 -3.97 -15.11
N MET A 375 -27.63 -4.34 -15.56
CA MET A 375 -27.90 -4.68 -16.96
C MET A 375 -27.73 -3.49 -17.92
N GLU A 376 -28.00 -2.26 -17.47
CA GLU A 376 -27.75 -1.05 -18.27
C GLU A 376 -26.27 -0.91 -18.66
N PHE A 377 -25.35 -1.39 -17.81
CA PHE A 377 -23.90 -1.35 -18.07
C PHE A 377 -23.42 -2.36 -19.10
N LEU A 378 -24.25 -3.30 -19.55
CA LEU A 378 -23.88 -4.19 -20.67
C LEU A 378 -23.72 -3.42 -22.00
N SER A 379 -24.32 -2.23 -22.09
CA SER A 379 -24.22 -1.31 -23.24
C SER A 379 -22.96 -0.42 -23.22
N ASP A 380 -22.22 -0.44 -22.12
CA ASP A 380 -21.07 0.44 -21.89
C ASP A 380 -19.90 0.09 -22.82
N THR A 381 -19.04 1.09 -23.10
CA THR A 381 -17.84 0.96 -23.95
C THR A 381 -16.73 0.18 -23.25
N SER A 382 -16.70 0.18 -21.92
CA SER A 382 -15.69 -0.53 -21.12
C SER A 382 -15.89 -2.04 -21.14
N GLU A 383 -15.04 -2.76 -21.90
CA GLU A 383 -15.15 -4.23 -22.05
C GLU A 383 -15.02 -4.98 -20.71
N LEU A 384 -14.17 -4.50 -19.80
CA LEU A 384 -13.88 -5.17 -18.52
C LEU A 384 -15.06 -5.09 -17.53
N ALA A 385 -15.70 -3.92 -17.41
CA ALA A 385 -16.85 -3.76 -16.53
C ALA A 385 -18.06 -4.57 -17.04
N SER A 386 -18.34 -4.53 -18.35
CA SER A 386 -19.42 -5.30 -18.97
C SER A 386 -19.22 -6.80 -18.85
N TYR A 387 -17.96 -7.27 -18.90
CA TYR A 387 -17.64 -8.68 -18.66
C TYR A 387 -17.91 -9.10 -17.21
N ASP A 388 -17.52 -8.29 -16.22
CA ASP A 388 -17.77 -8.58 -14.79
C ASP A 388 -19.27 -8.59 -14.48
N VAL A 389 -20.07 -7.67 -15.07
CA VAL A 389 -21.54 -7.70 -14.99
C VAL A 389 -22.07 -9.04 -15.52
N LEU A 390 -21.55 -9.51 -16.65
CA LEU A 390 -22.03 -10.75 -17.24
C LEU A 390 -21.67 -11.99 -16.40
N VAL A 391 -20.48 -12.01 -15.79
CA VAL A 391 -20.10 -13.07 -14.84
C VAL A 391 -21.08 -13.09 -13.67
N PHE A 392 -21.43 -11.91 -13.13
CA PHE A 392 -22.48 -11.78 -12.12
C PHE A 392 -23.82 -12.34 -12.60
N VAL A 393 -24.30 -11.97 -13.79
CA VAL A 393 -25.59 -12.47 -14.34
C VAL A 393 -25.58 -13.99 -14.47
N ARG A 394 -24.46 -14.57 -14.92
CA ARG A 394 -24.30 -16.03 -15.05
C ARG A 394 -24.37 -16.75 -13.70
N GLU A 395 -23.85 -16.16 -12.63
CA GLU A 395 -23.96 -16.70 -11.27
C GLU A 395 -25.36 -16.46 -10.68
N ALA A 396 -25.93 -15.26 -10.88
CA ALA A 396 -27.23 -14.85 -10.39
C ALA A 396 -28.37 -15.71 -10.94
N ILE A 397 -28.35 -16.05 -12.23
CA ILE A 397 -29.40 -16.85 -12.87
C ILE A 397 -29.44 -18.29 -12.31
N HIS A 398 -28.30 -18.81 -11.84
CA HIS A 398 -28.22 -20.12 -11.21
C HIS A 398 -28.70 -20.08 -9.77
N LYS A 399 -28.24 -19.07 -9.00
CA LYS A 399 -28.50 -18.94 -7.55
C LYS A 399 -29.92 -18.43 -7.23
N PHE A 400 -30.48 -17.55 -8.06
CA PHE A 400 -31.78 -16.90 -7.82
C PHE A 400 -32.83 -17.39 -8.81
N GLU A 401 -33.41 -18.56 -8.56
CA GLU A 401 -34.40 -19.15 -9.47
C GLU A 401 -35.64 -18.26 -9.67
N ASN A 402 -36.06 -17.55 -8.62
CA ASN A 402 -37.22 -16.66 -8.61
C ASN A 402 -37.03 -15.41 -9.48
N LEU A 403 -35.78 -14.97 -9.69
CA LEU A 403 -35.45 -13.75 -10.44
C LEU A 403 -35.07 -14.04 -11.90
N ARG A 404 -35.09 -15.30 -12.34
CA ARG A 404 -34.77 -15.69 -13.72
C ARG A 404 -35.61 -14.96 -14.79
N PRO A 405 -36.95 -14.83 -14.65
CA PRO A 405 -37.74 -14.13 -15.66
C PRO A 405 -37.32 -12.67 -15.83
N LEU A 406 -37.10 -11.97 -14.70
CA LEU A 406 -36.64 -10.58 -14.68
C LEU A 406 -35.27 -10.43 -15.37
N ILE A 407 -34.34 -11.35 -15.11
CA ILE A 407 -33.02 -11.36 -15.75
C ILE A 407 -33.14 -11.51 -17.26
N ILE A 408 -33.99 -12.43 -17.72
CA ILE A 408 -34.18 -12.72 -19.15
C ILE A 408 -34.83 -11.53 -19.86
N GLU A 409 -35.89 -10.95 -19.30
CA GLU A 409 -36.56 -9.77 -19.83
C GLU A 409 -35.58 -8.61 -20.02
N ARG A 410 -34.81 -8.28 -18.97
CA ARG A 410 -33.82 -7.20 -19.02
C ARG A 410 -32.64 -7.49 -19.95
N LEU A 411 -32.21 -8.75 -20.04
CA LEU A 411 -31.16 -9.15 -20.97
C LEU A 411 -31.62 -9.04 -22.43
N LEU A 412 -32.90 -9.32 -22.72
CA LEU A 412 -33.50 -9.14 -24.04
C LEU A 412 -33.57 -7.67 -24.43
N GLU A 413 -33.98 -6.78 -23.52
CA GLU A 413 -33.97 -5.32 -23.73
C GLU A 413 -32.57 -4.80 -24.03
N ALA A 414 -31.58 -5.22 -23.23
CA ALA A 414 -30.19 -4.77 -23.39
C ALA A 414 -29.50 -5.35 -24.64
N PHE A 415 -29.98 -6.47 -25.19
CA PHE A 415 -29.29 -7.25 -26.23
C PHE A 415 -28.87 -6.42 -27.46
N VAL A 416 -29.72 -5.52 -27.94
CA VAL A 416 -29.43 -4.70 -29.14
C VAL A 416 -28.33 -3.66 -28.89
N SER A 417 -28.17 -3.23 -27.64
CA SER A 417 -27.27 -2.15 -27.25
C SER A 417 -25.83 -2.62 -26.95
N ILE A 418 -25.59 -3.93 -26.85
CA ILE A 418 -24.28 -4.48 -26.49
C ILE A 418 -23.27 -4.25 -27.62
N LYS A 419 -22.10 -3.71 -27.30
CA LYS A 419 -21.05 -3.38 -28.29
C LYS A 419 -19.87 -4.36 -28.32
N SER A 420 -19.69 -5.19 -27.28
CA SER A 420 -18.59 -6.17 -27.20
C SER A 420 -18.99 -7.58 -27.66
N VAL A 421 -18.14 -8.19 -28.49
CA VAL A 421 -18.29 -9.57 -29.01
C VAL A 421 -18.34 -10.60 -27.87
N LYS A 422 -17.43 -10.48 -26.89
CA LYS A 422 -17.34 -11.45 -25.78
C LYS A 422 -18.58 -11.43 -24.91
N VAL A 423 -19.12 -10.24 -24.66
CA VAL A 423 -20.34 -10.03 -23.87
C VAL A 423 -21.55 -10.56 -24.64
N HIS A 424 -21.69 -10.21 -25.92
CA HIS A 424 -22.76 -10.72 -26.79
C HIS A 424 -22.79 -12.25 -26.83
N ARG A 425 -21.62 -12.89 -26.98
CA ARG A 425 -21.49 -14.34 -27.01
C ARG A 425 -22.00 -15.00 -25.73
N ALA A 426 -21.63 -14.45 -24.59
CA ALA A 426 -22.02 -15.03 -23.32
C ALA A 426 -23.49 -14.73 -22.98
N ALA A 427 -24.02 -13.57 -23.39
CA ALA A 427 -25.45 -13.24 -23.31
C ALA A 427 -26.29 -14.21 -24.14
N LEU A 428 -25.88 -14.50 -25.38
CA LEU A 428 -26.48 -15.51 -26.24
C LEU A 428 -26.53 -16.88 -25.57
N TRP A 429 -25.44 -17.29 -24.92
CA TRP A 429 -25.40 -18.55 -24.19
C TRP A 429 -26.39 -18.59 -23.02
N ILE A 430 -26.52 -17.51 -22.25
CA ILE A 430 -27.48 -17.40 -21.13
C ILE A 430 -28.91 -17.50 -21.67
N LEU A 431 -29.25 -16.74 -22.72
CA LEU A 431 -30.56 -16.78 -23.37
C LEU A 431 -30.87 -18.19 -23.92
N GLY A 432 -29.91 -18.82 -24.60
CA GLY A 432 -30.08 -20.18 -25.12
C GLY A 432 -30.29 -21.25 -24.04
N GLU A 433 -29.74 -21.04 -22.84
CA GLU A 433 -29.75 -22.04 -21.76
C GLU A 433 -30.90 -21.87 -20.75
N TYR A 434 -31.42 -20.66 -20.55
CA TYR A 434 -32.40 -20.37 -19.49
C TYR A 434 -33.76 -19.82 -19.94
N THR A 435 -33.96 -19.54 -21.23
CA THR A 435 -35.25 -19.05 -21.74
C THR A 435 -36.36 -20.10 -21.69
N ASN A 436 -37.57 -19.63 -21.36
CA ASN A 436 -38.80 -20.43 -21.27
C ASN A 436 -39.74 -20.11 -22.45
N GLY A 437 -40.75 -20.96 -22.66
CA GLY A 437 -41.53 -21.10 -23.92
C GLY A 437 -41.89 -19.82 -24.69
N ASP A 438 -42.44 -18.80 -24.03
CA ASP A 438 -42.87 -17.56 -24.72
C ASP A 438 -41.68 -16.66 -25.08
N ASP A 439 -40.63 -16.66 -24.25
CA ASP A 439 -39.40 -15.89 -24.45
C ASP A 439 -38.57 -16.44 -25.62
N ILE A 440 -38.72 -17.72 -25.98
CA ILE A 440 -37.96 -18.35 -27.08
C ILE A 440 -38.21 -17.62 -28.41
N ASN A 441 -39.46 -17.24 -28.67
CA ASN A 441 -39.82 -16.48 -29.86
C ASN A 441 -39.29 -15.05 -29.80
N ALA A 442 -39.24 -14.45 -28.60
CA ALA A 442 -38.67 -13.11 -28.39
C ALA A 442 -37.16 -13.10 -28.67
N VAL A 443 -36.42 -14.13 -28.22
CA VAL A 443 -34.99 -14.30 -28.51
C VAL A 443 -34.74 -14.41 -30.01
N LEU A 444 -35.54 -15.21 -30.73
CA LEU A 444 -35.38 -15.36 -32.18
C LEU A 444 -35.61 -14.02 -32.91
N LYS A 445 -36.65 -13.28 -32.51
CA LYS A 445 -36.91 -11.92 -33.05
C LYS A 445 -35.74 -10.98 -32.78
N GLN A 446 -35.18 -11.00 -31.58
CA GLN A 446 -34.07 -10.12 -31.21
C GLN A 446 -32.77 -10.46 -31.96
N ILE A 447 -32.49 -11.76 -32.17
CA ILE A 447 -31.39 -12.23 -33.03
C ILE A 447 -31.60 -11.76 -34.48
N ARG A 448 -32.83 -11.81 -34.99
CA ARG A 448 -33.15 -11.29 -36.33
C ARG A 448 -32.92 -9.78 -36.44
N ILE A 449 -33.38 -8.99 -35.47
CA ILE A 449 -33.18 -7.53 -35.44
C ILE A 449 -31.69 -7.18 -35.44
N THR A 450 -30.89 -7.91 -34.65
CA THR A 450 -29.45 -7.66 -34.51
C THR A 450 -28.60 -8.19 -35.68
N LEU A 451 -29.12 -9.12 -36.49
CA LEU A 451 -28.51 -9.55 -37.76
C LEU A 451 -28.93 -8.66 -38.94
N GLY A 452 -30.14 -8.09 -38.90
CA GLY A 452 -30.75 -7.34 -40.00
C GLY A 452 -31.55 -8.23 -40.95
N GLU A 453 -31.87 -7.72 -42.14
CA GLU A 453 -32.63 -8.47 -43.15
C GLU A 453 -31.83 -9.68 -43.67
N LEU A 454 -32.54 -10.81 -43.83
CA LEU A 454 -32.04 -12.05 -44.42
C LEU A 454 -32.59 -12.15 -45.84
N PRO A 455 -31.82 -12.58 -46.87
CA PRO A 455 -30.47 -13.19 -46.82
C PRO A 455 -29.31 -12.17 -46.74
N LEU A 456 -28.35 -12.44 -45.85
CA LEU A 456 -27.26 -11.49 -45.49
C LEU A 456 -26.39 -11.05 -46.69
N VAL A 457 -26.03 -11.98 -47.57
CA VAL A 457 -25.11 -11.71 -48.69
C VAL A 457 -25.78 -10.84 -49.76
N GLU A 458 -27.05 -11.09 -50.04
CA GLU A 458 -27.81 -10.30 -51.02
C GLU A 458 -28.07 -8.89 -50.51
N ASP A 459 -28.41 -8.73 -49.23
CA ASP A 459 -28.60 -7.42 -48.62
C ASP A 459 -27.28 -6.62 -48.53
N GLU A 460 -26.16 -7.29 -48.26
CA GLU A 460 -24.82 -6.66 -48.33
C GLU A 460 -24.42 -6.27 -49.74
N MET A 461 -24.70 -7.11 -50.74
CA MET A 461 -24.46 -6.76 -52.14
C MET A 461 -25.34 -5.59 -52.58
N LYS A 462 -26.62 -5.54 -52.16
CA LYS A 462 -27.54 -4.43 -52.43
C LYS A 462 -27.10 -3.11 -51.77
N LYS A 463 -26.59 -3.19 -50.53
CA LYS A 463 -26.03 -2.03 -49.83
C LYS A 463 -24.72 -1.55 -50.46
N ALA A 464 -23.85 -2.47 -50.90
CA ALA A 464 -22.63 -2.17 -51.62
C ALA A 464 -22.89 -1.55 -53.01
N THR A 465 -24.01 -1.89 -53.67
CA THR A 465 -24.43 -1.27 -54.94
C THR A 465 -25.23 0.03 -54.78
N GLY A 466 -25.52 0.45 -53.54
CA GLY A 466 -26.21 1.72 -53.26
C GLY A 466 -27.72 1.71 -53.47
N GLU A 467 -28.35 0.55 -53.66
CA GLU A 467 -29.81 0.46 -53.66
C GLU A 467 -30.31 0.45 -52.21
N LYS A 468 -30.71 1.62 -51.70
CA LYS A 468 -31.51 1.67 -50.48
C LYS A 468 -32.86 1.01 -50.76
N SER A 469 -33.18 -0.06 -50.05
CA SER A 469 -34.55 -0.54 -49.92
C SER A 469 -35.41 0.61 -49.39
N ALA A 470 -36.32 1.08 -50.24
CA ALA A 470 -37.34 2.04 -49.87
C ALA A 470 -38.42 1.27 -49.10
N GLU A 471 -38.26 1.14 -47.79
CA GLU A 471 -39.37 0.97 -46.84
C GLU A 471 -38.80 1.13 -45.42
N GLU A 472 -39.46 1.97 -44.62
CA GLU A 472 -39.20 2.31 -43.20
C GLU A 472 -38.09 3.33 -42.88
N SER A 473 -38.36 4.62 -43.13
CA SER A 473 -38.48 5.68 -42.10
C SER A 473 -38.56 7.08 -42.74
N GLU A 474 -39.78 7.59 -42.88
CA GLU A 474 -40.01 9.02 -43.05
C GLU A 474 -39.70 9.73 -41.72
N GLN A 475 -38.53 10.34 -41.61
CA GLN A 475 -38.32 11.53 -40.76
C GLN A 475 -37.20 12.40 -41.35
N GLY A 476 -37.57 13.65 -41.66
CA GLY A 476 -36.87 14.52 -42.60
C GLY A 476 -35.48 15.01 -42.17
N GLY A 477 -34.55 14.99 -43.12
CA GLY A 477 -33.33 15.78 -43.11
C GLY A 477 -33.40 16.89 -44.17
N SER A 478 -33.61 18.13 -43.74
CA SER A 478 -33.54 19.33 -44.58
C SER A 478 -32.11 19.52 -45.11
N GLY A 479 -31.92 19.47 -46.43
CA GLY A 479 -30.66 19.86 -47.07
C GLY A 479 -30.34 21.33 -46.78
N SER A 480 -29.23 21.60 -46.08
CA SER A 480 -28.80 22.97 -45.78
C SER A 480 -28.35 23.67 -47.05
N LYS A 481 -28.95 24.82 -47.36
CA LYS A 481 -28.48 25.74 -48.42
C LYS A 481 -27.42 26.65 -47.83
N LEU A 482 -26.21 26.64 -48.39
CA LEU A 482 -25.18 27.61 -48.05
C LEU A 482 -25.19 28.75 -49.09
N VAL A 483 -25.13 29.99 -48.61
CA VAL A 483 -24.99 31.19 -49.45
C VAL A 483 -23.51 31.48 -49.58
N THR A 484 -22.98 31.53 -50.81
CA THR A 484 -21.60 31.94 -51.03
C THR A 484 -21.43 33.45 -50.79
N SER A 485 -20.20 33.93 -50.62
CA SER A 485 -19.89 35.34 -50.33
C SER A 485 -20.37 36.33 -51.41
N ASP A 486 -20.90 35.85 -52.53
CA ASP A 486 -21.50 36.62 -53.63
C ASP A 486 -23.04 36.49 -53.68
N GLY A 487 -23.68 36.12 -52.56
CA GLY A 487 -25.14 36.17 -52.39
C GLY A 487 -25.97 35.15 -53.18
N THR A 488 -25.34 34.21 -53.88
CA THR A 488 -26.05 33.18 -54.67
C THR A 488 -26.28 31.91 -53.84
N TYR A 489 -27.52 31.41 -53.82
CA TYR A 489 -27.90 30.19 -53.11
C TYR A 489 -27.42 28.94 -53.87
N ALA A 490 -26.52 28.16 -53.28
CA ALA A 490 -26.05 26.90 -53.86
C ALA A 490 -26.61 25.68 -53.09
N THR A 491 -27.22 24.75 -53.81
CA THR A 491 -27.58 23.41 -53.31
C THR A 491 -26.46 22.43 -53.67
N GLN A 492 -25.75 21.88 -52.68
CA GLN A 492 -24.74 20.86 -52.93
C GLN A 492 -25.40 19.55 -53.39
N SER A 493 -25.11 19.11 -54.61
CA SER A 493 -25.30 17.73 -55.06
C SER A 493 -24.13 16.86 -54.57
N VAL A 494 -24.48 15.73 -53.94
CA VAL A 494 -23.61 14.81 -53.19
C VAL A 494 -22.75 13.93 -54.12
N PHE A 495 -21.94 14.54 -54.99
CA PHE A 495 -21.11 13.76 -55.93
C PHE A 495 -19.60 13.98 -55.82
N ASN A 496 -19.11 14.78 -54.88
CA ASN A 496 -17.67 14.83 -54.61
C ASN A 496 -17.39 15.14 -53.13
N THR A 497 -17.49 14.10 -52.31
CA THR A 497 -16.77 14.01 -51.04
C THR A 497 -16.06 12.68 -51.02
N ILE A 498 -14.72 12.72 -51.02
CA ILE A 498 -13.86 11.59 -50.67
C ILE A 498 -14.38 11.05 -49.34
N SER A 499 -14.89 9.82 -49.36
CA SER A 499 -15.35 9.12 -48.18
C SER A 499 -14.14 8.84 -47.29
N SER A 500 -13.93 9.72 -46.31
CA SER A 500 -13.41 9.23 -45.04
C SER A 500 -14.35 8.09 -44.61
N SER A 501 -13.79 6.92 -44.37
CA SER A 501 -14.49 5.70 -43.98
C SER A 501 -15.21 5.89 -42.64
N LYS A 502 -16.35 6.59 -42.67
CA LYS A 502 -17.35 6.52 -41.61
C LYS A 502 -17.84 5.07 -41.61
N LYS A 503 -17.55 4.34 -40.52
CA LYS A 503 -18.13 3.02 -40.26
C LYS A 503 -19.63 3.12 -40.50
N GLU A 504 -20.12 2.41 -41.50
CA GLU A 504 -21.56 2.33 -41.79
C GLU A 504 -22.29 1.81 -40.55
N ASP A 505 -23.45 2.40 -40.24
CA ASP A 505 -24.30 2.01 -39.11
C ASP A 505 -24.88 0.61 -39.38
N ARG A 506 -24.11 -0.42 -39.02
CA ARG A 506 -24.49 -1.83 -39.16
C ARG A 506 -24.94 -2.37 -37.80
N PRO A 507 -25.98 -3.21 -37.76
CA PRO A 507 -26.36 -3.94 -36.54
C PRO A 507 -25.16 -4.69 -35.92
N PRO A 508 -25.10 -4.84 -34.59
CA PRO A 508 -23.90 -5.28 -33.89
C PRO A 508 -23.43 -6.68 -34.29
N LEU A 509 -24.32 -7.67 -34.41
CA LEU A 509 -23.93 -9.04 -34.85
C LEU A 509 -23.40 -9.04 -36.28
N ARG A 510 -23.99 -8.20 -37.14
CA ARG A 510 -23.56 -8.06 -38.54
C ARG A 510 -22.20 -7.39 -38.63
N LEU A 511 -21.93 -6.40 -37.80
CA LEU A 511 -20.62 -5.76 -37.70
C LEU A 511 -19.55 -6.79 -37.31
N TYR A 512 -19.80 -7.63 -36.29
CA TYR A 512 -18.81 -8.63 -35.84
C TYR A 512 -18.50 -9.69 -36.90
N LEU A 513 -19.52 -10.12 -37.64
CA LEU A 513 -19.34 -11.07 -38.75
C LEU A 513 -18.54 -10.45 -39.90
N MET A 514 -18.69 -9.15 -40.14
CA MET A 514 -17.92 -8.40 -41.14
C MET A 514 -16.47 -8.16 -40.71
N ASP A 515 -16.26 -7.86 -39.43
CA ASP A 515 -14.92 -7.70 -38.83
C ASP A 515 -14.14 -9.04 -38.78
N GLY A 516 -14.85 -10.17 -38.99
CA GLY A 516 -14.26 -11.50 -39.20
C GLY A 516 -14.29 -12.42 -37.98
N ASP A 517 -15.03 -12.09 -36.93
CA ASP A 517 -15.15 -12.90 -35.71
C ASP A 517 -16.27 -13.96 -35.84
N PHE A 518 -16.05 -15.00 -36.66
CA PHE A 518 -17.06 -16.05 -36.90
C PHE A 518 -17.38 -16.96 -35.72
N PHE A 519 -16.59 -16.88 -34.64
CA PHE A 519 -16.90 -17.60 -33.40
C PHE A 519 -18.26 -17.18 -32.83
N ILE A 520 -18.68 -15.93 -33.03
CA ILE A 520 -20.04 -15.49 -32.65
C ILE A 520 -21.10 -16.25 -33.46
N GLY A 521 -20.87 -16.48 -34.75
CA GLY A 521 -21.74 -17.25 -35.62
C GLY A 521 -21.91 -18.70 -35.14
N ALA A 522 -20.82 -19.34 -34.68
CA ALA A 522 -20.89 -20.70 -34.13
C ALA A 522 -21.69 -20.72 -32.82
N SER A 523 -21.61 -19.67 -32.01
CA SER A 523 -22.40 -19.52 -30.78
C SER A 523 -23.89 -19.25 -31.07
N VAL A 524 -24.21 -18.45 -32.09
CA VAL A 524 -25.59 -18.25 -32.57
C VAL A 524 -26.17 -19.57 -33.09
N ALA A 525 -25.41 -20.33 -33.88
CA ALA A 525 -25.86 -21.64 -34.36
C ALA A 525 -26.16 -22.62 -33.21
N SER A 526 -25.27 -22.67 -32.22
CA SER A 526 -25.44 -23.53 -31.04
C SER A 526 -26.65 -23.13 -30.20
N THR A 527 -26.91 -21.83 -30.03
CA THR A 527 -28.04 -21.32 -29.26
C THR A 527 -29.36 -21.53 -29.97
N LEU A 528 -29.44 -21.23 -31.27
CA LEU A 528 -30.60 -21.54 -32.11
C LEU A 528 -30.92 -23.03 -32.13
N ALA A 529 -29.88 -23.89 -32.21
CA ALA A 529 -30.07 -25.34 -32.14
C ALA A 529 -30.70 -25.78 -30.81
N LYS A 530 -30.21 -25.26 -29.67
CA LYS A 530 -30.80 -25.52 -28.35
C LYS A 530 -32.25 -25.05 -28.25
N LEU A 531 -32.51 -23.82 -28.69
CA LEU A 531 -33.85 -23.21 -28.63
C LEU A 531 -34.85 -24.00 -29.48
N ALA A 532 -34.49 -24.37 -30.70
CA ALA A 532 -35.36 -25.13 -31.60
C ALA A 532 -35.65 -26.54 -31.05
N LEU A 533 -34.67 -27.23 -30.49
CA LEU A 533 -34.88 -28.54 -29.86
C LEU A 533 -35.81 -28.45 -28.64
N ARG A 534 -35.65 -27.40 -27.80
CA ARG A 534 -36.53 -27.16 -26.65
C ARG A 534 -37.94 -26.78 -27.07
N TYR A 535 -38.08 -25.91 -28.06
CA TYR A 535 -39.36 -25.53 -28.66
C TYR A 535 -40.11 -26.78 -29.17
N THR A 536 -39.39 -27.67 -29.87
CA THR A 536 -39.92 -28.94 -30.38
C THR A 536 -40.34 -29.90 -29.27
N SER A 537 -39.62 -29.94 -28.15
CA SER A 537 -39.97 -30.81 -27.02
C SER A 537 -41.22 -30.37 -26.25
N ARG A 538 -41.64 -29.10 -26.40
CA ARG A 538 -42.66 -28.48 -25.53
C ARG A 538 -43.95 -28.13 -26.26
N ILE A 539 -43.88 -27.61 -27.49
CA ILE A 539 -45.05 -27.31 -28.32
C ILE A 539 -45.36 -28.55 -29.16
N GLN A 540 -46.62 -29.00 -29.17
CA GLN A 540 -47.01 -30.21 -29.90
C GLN A 540 -47.43 -29.94 -31.36
N ASP A 541 -47.59 -28.67 -31.76
CA ASP A 541 -48.02 -28.30 -33.11
C ASP A 541 -46.89 -28.43 -34.15
N PRO A 542 -47.01 -29.33 -35.14
CA PRO A 542 -45.93 -29.62 -36.08
C PRO A 542 -45.64 -28.47 -37.05
N THR A 543 -46.63 -27.63 -37.36
CA THR A 543 -46.48 -26.47 -38.26
C THR A 543 -45.60 -25.39 -37.62
N MET A 544 -45.85 -25.04 -36.37
CA MET A 544 -45.08 -24.06 -35.61
C MET A 544 -43.66 -24.56 -35.34
N GLN A 545 -43.49 -25.85 -35.03
CA GLN A 545 -42.18 -26.47 -34.89
C GLN A 545 -41.35 -26.37 -36.17
N ASN A 546 -41.95 -26.73 -37.31
CA ASN A 546 -41.27 -26.70 -38.60
C ASN A 546 -40.95 -25.28 -39.03
N SER A 547 -41.85 -24.31 -38.80
CA SER A 547 -41.59 -22.89 -39.06
C SER A 547 -40.36 -22.42 -38.29
N PHE A 548 -40.31 -22.65 -36.99
CA PHE A 548 -39.20 -22.23 -36.13
C PHE A 548 -37.88 -22.91 -36.52
N CYS A 549 -37.90 -24.23 -36.77
CA CYS A 549 -36.71 -24.96 -37.20
C CYS A 549 -36.18 -24.48 -38.55
N THR A 550 -37.09 -24.19 -39.50
CA THR A 550 -36.71 -23.72 -40.84
C THR A 550 -36.08 -22.33 -40.77
N GLU A 551 -36.65 -21.44 -39.97
CA GLU A 551 -36.11 -20.10 -39.73
C GLU A 551 -34.71 -20.16 -39.07
N ALA A 552 -34.54 -21.00 -38.04
CA ALA A 552 -33.25 -21.24 -37.41
C ALA A 552 -32.21 -21.79 -38.40
N MET A 553 -32.58 -22.77 -39.23
CA MET A 553 -31.71 -23.31 -40.28
C MET A 553 -31.33 -22.25 -41.33
N LEU A 554 -32.28 -21.41 -41.73
CA LEU A 554 -32.06 -20.32 -42.69
C LEU A 554 -31.04 -19.30 -42.15
N ILE A 555 -31.12 -18.94 -40.87
CA ILE A 555 -30.16 -18.03 -40.23
C ILE A 555 -28.75 -18.66 -40.25
N ILE A 556 -28.62 -19.91 -39.82
CA ILE A 556 -27.31 -20.60 -39.77
C ILE A 556 -26.71 -20.75 -41.18
N ALA A 557 -27.53 -21.13 -42.16
CA ALA A 557 -27.11 -21.23 -43.56
C ALA A 557 -26.69 -19.87 -44.14
N SER A 558 -27.40 -18.79 -43.79
CA SER A 558 -27.07 -17.43 -44.23
C SER A 558 -25.73 -16.95 -43.67
N ILE A 559 -25.44 -17.25 -42.39
CA ILE A 559 -24.13 -16.93 -41.77
C ILE A 559 -23.01 -17.74 -42.43
N LEU A 560 -23.26 -19.02 -42.72
CA LEU A 560 -22.28 -19.89 -43.40
C LEU A 560 -22.00 -19.41 -44.83
N HIS A 561 -23.04 -18.98 -45.55
CA HIS A 561 -22.92 -18.41 -46.90
C HIS A 561 -22.14 -17.09 -46.86
N LEU A 562 -22.42 -16.22 -45.88
CA LEU A 562 -21.67 -14.98 -45.67
C LEU A 562 -20.18 -15.25 -45.44
N GLY A 563 -19.84 -16.20 -44.57
CA GLY A 563 -18.44 -16.56 -44.30
C GLY A 563 -17.68 -17.15 -45.51
N LYS A 564 -18.39 -17.73 -46.48
CA LYS A 564 -17.81 -18.27 -47.73
C LYS A 564 -17.82 -17.28 -48.90
N SER A 565 -18.60 -16.20 -48.81
CA SER A 565 -18.78 -15.22 -49.89
C SER A 565 -17.54 -14.33 -50.16
N GLY A 566 -16.58 -14.28 -49.22
CA GLY A 566 -15.38 -13.45 -49.33
C GLY A 566 -15.57 -11.96 -49.06
N LEU A 567 -16.80 -11.53 -48.71
CA LEU A 567 -17.12 -10.16 -48.29
C LEU A 567 -16.50 -9.72 -46.93
N PRO A 568 -16.35 -10.62 -45.92
CA PRO A 568 -15.81 -10.24 -44.61
C PRO A 568 -14.30 -10.01 -44.58
N CYS A 569 -13.80 -9.24 -43.61
CA CYS A 569 -12.38 -8.90 -43.48
C CYS A 569 -11.47 -10.11 -43.21
N LYS A 570 -11.98 -11.17 -42.57
CA LYS A 570 -11.30 -12.46 -42.40
C LYS A 570 -12.15 -13.57 -42.97
N VAL A 571 -11.52 -14.66 -43.40
CA VAL A 571 -12.22 -15.86 -43.87
C VAL A 571 -12.68 -16.69 -42.67
N LEU A 572 -13.82 -17.37 -42.83
CA LEU A 572 -14.37 -18.31 -41.83
C LEU A 572 -13.36 -19.41 -41.46
N SER A 573 -13.15 -19.62 -40.15
CA SER A 573 -12.37 -20.75 -39.64
C SER A 573 -13.07 -22.08 -39.95
N ASN A 574 -12.29 -23.10 -40.31
CA ASN A 574 -12.82 -24.44 -40.59
C ASN A 574 -13.57 -25.02 -39.37
N ASP A 575 -13.05 -24.82 -38.16
CA ASP A 575 -13.67 -25.30 -36.92
C ASP A 575 -15.06 -24.67 -36.67
N ASP A 576 -15.19 -23.36 -36.95
CA ASP A 576 -16.46 -22.64 -36.80
C ASP A 576 -17.46 -23.09 -37.87
N ALA A 577 -17.00 -23.33 -39.11
CA ALA A 577 -17.82 -23.86 -40.19
C ALA A 577 -18.35 -25.27 -39.87
N GLU A 578 -17.49 -26.15 -39.35
CA GLU A 578 -17.86 -27.50 -38.94
C GLU A 578 -18.88 -27.49 -37.79
N ARG A 579 -18.70 -26.60 -36.80
CA ARG A 579 -19.69 -26.43 -35.73
C ARG A 579 -21.05 -25.96 -36.23
N MET A 580 -21.09 -25.00 -37.14
CA MET A 580 -22.36 -24.53 -37.73
C MET A 580 -23.03 -25.65 -38.53
N LEU A 581 -22.26 -26.39 -39.33
CA LEU A 581 -22.76 -27.53 -40.10
C LEU A 581 -23.29 -28.64 -39.18
N PHE A 582 -22.58 -28.92 -38.09
CA PHE A 582 -23.03 -29.86 -37.06
C PHE A 582 -24.37 -29.43 -36.48
N CYS A 583 -24.56 -28.14 -36.15
CA CYS A 583 -25.84 -27.63 -35.66
C CYS A 583 -26.99 -27.83 -36.67
N ILE A 584 -26.74 -27.64 -37.97
CA ILE A 584 -27.72 -27.93 -39.03
C ILE A 584 -28.09 -29.41 -39.04
N ARG A 585 -27.10 -30.31 -38.99
CA ARG A 585 -27.33 -31.78 -38.95
C ARG A 585 -28.13 -32.19 -37.72
N VAL A 586 -27.83 -31.61 -36.56
CA VAL A 586 -28.56 -31.87 -35.32
C VAL A 586 -30.04 -31.48 -35.45
N LEU A 587 -30.34 -30.36 -36.12
CA LEU A 587 -31.71 -29.91 -36.33
C LEU A 587 -32.48 -30.77 -37.36
N SER A 588 -31.80 -31.36 -38.34
CA SER A 588 -32.41 -32.25 -39.33
C SER A 588 -32.62 -33.67 -38.81
N GLU A 589 -31.63 -34.25 -38.12
CA GLU A 589 -31.64 -35.66 -37.69
C GLU A 589 -32.34 -35.88 -36.34
N ARG A 590 -32.32 -34.86 -35.45
CA ARG A 590 -32.95 -34.89 -34.12
C ARG A 590 -32.68 -36.16 -33.29
N CYS A 591 -31.45 -36.69 -33.34
CA CYS A 591 -31.05 -37.90 -32.60
C CYS A 591 -31.23 -37.74 -31.07
N THR A 592 -31.93 -38.69 -30.43
CA THR A 592 -32.29 -38.65 -29.01
C THR A 592 -31.13 -38.43 -28.00
N PRO A 593 -29.93 -39.04 -28.15
CA PRO A 593 -28.82 -38.75 -27.23
C PRO A 593 -28.28 -37.32 -27.40
N ILE A 594 -28.22 -36.81 -28.63
CA ILE A 594 -27.75 -35.45 -28.90
C ILE A 594 -28.73 -34.42 -28.34
N VAL A 595 -30.04 -34.67 -28.44
CA VAL A 595 -31.07 -33.81 -27.84
C VAL A 595 -30.88 -33.70 -26.32
N ARG A 596 -30.58 -34.81 -25.63
CA ARG A 596 -30.30 -34.79 -24.18
C ARG A 596 -29.07 -33.95 -23.82
N ILE A 597 -28.00 -34.06 -24.61
CA ILE A 597 -26.76 -33.29 -24.40
C ILE A 597 -27.02 -31.78 -24.51
N PHE A 598 -27.73 -31.36 -25.57
CA PHE A 598 -28.02 -29.95 -25.82
C PHE A 598 -29.05 -29.35 -24.85
N THR A 599 -29.93 -30.17 -24.27
CA THR A 599 -31.01 -29.71 -23.39
C THR A 599 -30.66 -29.74 -21.90
N ASN A 600 -30.03 -30.81 -21.40
CA ASN A 600 -29.84 -31.06 -19.97
C ASN A 600 -28.37 -31.12 -19.54
N ASP A 601 -27.51 -31.82 -20.27
CA ASP A 601 -26.15 -32.12 -19.80
C ASP A 601 -25.25 -30.86 -19.78
N CYS A 602 -25.49 -29.91 -20.69
CA CYS A 602 -24.83 -28.60 -20.66
C CYS A 602 -25.09 -27.85 -19.34
N ARG A 603 -26.30 -27.99 -18.77
CA ARG A 603 -26.72 -27.30 -17.55
C ARG A 603 -26.13 -27.96 -16.31
N THR A 604 -26.12 -29.29 -16.25
CA THR A 604 -25.56 -30.03 -15.11
C THR A 604 -24.05 -29.87 -15.00
N ALA A 605 -23.35 -29.80 -16.14
CA ALA A 605 -21.92 -29.50 -16.18
C ALA A 605 -21.60 -28.11 -15.64
N LEU A 606 -22.39 -27.08 -16.00
CA LEU A 606 -22.25 -25.74 -15.44
C LEU A 606 -22.46 -25.74 -13.91
N ALA A 607 -23.55 -26.35 -13.45
CA ALA A 607 -23.87 -26.39 -12.02
C ALA A 607 -22.73 -27.03 -11.21
N SER A 608 -22.14 -28.11 -11.74
CA SER A 608 -20.99 -28.79 -11.13
C SER A 608 -19.75 -27.89 -11.08
N MET A 609 -19.47 -27.13 -12.15
CA MET A 609 -18.36 -26.16 -12.19
C MET A 609 -18.55 -25.03 -11.18
N LEU A 610 -19.75 -24.45 -11.08
CA LEU A 610 -20.03 -23.36 -10.14
C LEU A 610 -19.97 -23.82 -8.68
N MET A 611 -20.52 -25.00 -8.38
CA MET A 611 -20.41 -25.63 -7.06
C MET A 611 -18.95 -25.88 -6.66
N ALA A 612 -18.11 -26.34 -7.59
CA ALA A 612 -16.70 -26.55 -7.34
C ALA A 612 -15.96 -25.23 -7.03
N LYS A 613 -16.23 -24.17 -7.82
CA LYS A 613 -15.65 -22.83 -7.61
C LYS A 613 -16.07 -22.23 -6.26
N GLN A 614 -17.35 -22.32 -5.91
CA GLN A 614 -17.87 -21.81 -4.63
C GLN A 614 -17.26 -22.55 -3.43
N ASN A 615 -17.06 -23.86 -3.54
CA ASN A 615 -16.37 -24.63 -2.50
C ASN A 615 -14.92 -24.17 -2.32
N GLU A 616 -14.18 -23.92 -3.40
CA GLU A 616 -12.81 -23.39 -3.33
C GLU A 616 -12.74 -22.01 -2.68
N GLU A 617 -13.62 -21.07 -3.07
CA GLU A 617 -13.72 -19.75 -2.46
C GLU A 617 -14.07 -19.83 -0.96
N SER A 618 -14.97 -20.76 -0.58
CA SER A 618 -15.32 -20.97 0.82
C SER A 618 -14.16 -21.53 1.66
N THR A 619 -13.33 -22.40 1.07
CA THR A 619 -12.13 -22.93 1.75
C THR A 619 -11.07 -21.85 1.93
N LEU A 620 -10.87 -20.98 0.94
CA LEU A 620 -9.95 -19.85 1.03
C LEU A 620 -10.38 -18.84 2.10
N SER A 621 -11.68 -18.54 2.21
CA SER A 621 -12.24 -17.67 3.25
C SER A 621 -12.09 -18.29 4.64
N LYS A 622 -12.33 -19.60 4.79
CA LYS A 622 -12.11 -20.32 6.05
C LYS A 622 -10.64 -20.34 6.47
N VAL A 623 -9.69 -20.40 5.54
CA VAL A 623 -8.26 -20.30 5.86
C VAL A 623 -7.89 -18.90 6.34
N LYS A 624 -8.53 -17.85 5.79
CA LYS A 624 -8.39 -16.46 6.28
C LYS A 624 -9.04 -16.24 7.64
N GLU A 625 -10.17 -16.89 7.94
CA GLU A 625 -10.84 -16.82 9.25
C GLU A 625 -10.16 -17.69 10.31
N LYS A 626 -9.54 -18.82 9.92
CA LYS A 626 -8.79 -19.71 10.82
C LYS A 626 -7.45 -19.15 11.29
N SER A 627 -7.02 -17.98 10.82
CA SER A 627 -5.97 -17.22 11.51
C SER A 627 -6.43 -16.67 12.87
N VAL A 628 -7.71 -16.82 13.22
CA VAL A 628 -8.19 -16.76 14.60
C VAL A 628 -7.79 -18.07 15.29
N HIS A 629 -6.73 -17.99 16.11
CA HIS A 629 -6.13 -19.06 16.90
C HIS A 629 -7.13 -20.14 17.37
N THR A 630 -6.97 -21.37 16.88
CA THR A 630 -7.56 -22.56 17.52
C THR A 630 -6.56 -23.08 18.54
N ILE A 631 -6.70 -22.65 19.79
CA ILE A 631 -5.86 -23.12 20.90
C ILE A 631 -6.36 -24.52 21.30
N GLN A 632 -5.47 -25.50 21.30
CA GLN A 632 -5.76 -26.87 21.73
C GLN A 632 -5.92 -26.90 23.26
N VAL A 633 -6.87 -27.67 23.80
CA VAL A 633 -7.28 -27.62 25.22
C VAL A 633 -6.13 -27.93 26.21
N ASP A 634 -5.09 -28.65 25.74
CA ASP A 634 -3.94 -29.07 26.55
C ASP A 634 -2.66 -28.24 26.30
N ASP A 635 -2.70 -27.19 25.47
CA ASP A 635 -1.54 -26.30 25.33
C ASP A 635 -1.31 -25.53 26.65
N PRO A 636 -0.05 -25.42 27.12
CA PRO A 636 0.26 -24.78 28.39
C PRO A 636 -0.18 -23.31 28.35
N ILE A 637 -1.11 -22.97 29.23
CA ILE A 637 -1.56 -21.59 29.42
C ILE A 637 -0.37 -20.77 29.91
N SER A 638 0.13 -19.85 29.09
CA SER A 638 1.08 -18.85 29.53
C SER A 638 0.37 -17.86 30.44
N PHE A 639 0.52 -18.03 31.75
CA PHE A 639 0.01 -17.08 32.73
C PHE A 639 0.85 -15.80 32.64
N LEU A 640 0.38 -14.83 31.86
CA LEU A 640 0.96 -13.49 31.75
C LEU A 640 1.10 -12.78 33.12
N GLN A 641 0.37 -13.25 34.13
CA GLN A 641 0.44 -12.79 35.52
C GLN A 641 1.75 -13.15 36.26
N LEU A 642 2.62 -14.01 35.70
CA LEU A 642 3.89 -14.39 36.33
C LEU A 642 5.12 -13.74 35.67
N THR A 643 4.95 -12.97 34.59
CA THR A 643 6.03 -12.31 33.85
C THR A 643 6.00 -10.79 34.01
N SER A 644 5.91 -10.35 35.26
CA SER A 644 6.50 -9.09 35.73
C SER A 644 6.58 -9.20 37.25
N ALA A 645 7.76 -9.54 37.76
CA ALA A 645 8.08 -9.45 39.17
C ALA A 645 8.18 -7.96 39.56
N ASN A 646 7.02 -7.30 39.63
CA ASN A 646 6.62 -6.24 40.56
C ASN A 646 5.35 -5.51 40.05
N GLY A 647 4.21 -6.18 40.21
CA GLY A 647 2.94 -5.61 40.70
C GLY A 647 2.34 -4.37 40.03
N SER A 648 1.44 -4.58 39.06
CA SER A 648 0.05 -4.07 39.06
C SER A 648 -0.58 -4.29 37.68
N SER A 649 -1.11 -5.49 37.47
CA SER A 649 -1.88 -5.86 36.27
C SER A 649 -3.37 -5.86 36.59
N ASP A 650 -4.07 -4.81 36.17
CA ASP A 650 -5.46 -4.95 35.73
C ASP A 650 -5.82 -3.86 34.71
N LEU A 651 -6.03 -4.31 33.47
CA LEU A 651 -6.64 -3.69 32.27
C LEU A 651 -5.75 -3.88 31.04
N GLY A 652 -6.29 -4.58 30.05
CA GLY A 652 -5.74 -4.78 28.71
C GLY A 652 -5.60 -3.49 27.92
N ALA A 653 -4.63 -2.67 28.29
CA ALA A 653 -4.01 -1.67 27.46
C ALA A 653 -2.59 -2.18 27.19
N GLU A 654 -2.44 -2.94 26.11
CA GLU A 654 -1.11 -3.17 25.55
C GLU A 654 -0.45 -1.80 25.36
N ASN A 655 0.82 -1.67 25.76
CA ASN A 655 1.63 -0.50 25.47
C ASN A 655 1.76 -0.39 23.93
N VAL A 656 0.78 0.22 23.27
CA VAL A 656 0.79 0.45 21.82
C VAL A 656 2.04 1.20 21.41
N PHE A 657 2.63 2.01 22.30
CA PHE A 657 3.92 2.67 22.06
C PHE A 657 5.09 1.69 22.04
N GLU A 658 5.15 0.71 22.94
CA GLU A 658 6.21 -0.29 23.01
C GLU A 658 6.06 -1.36 21.91
N VAL A 659 4.81 -1.72 21.57
CA VAL A 659 4.44 -2.58 20.43
C VAL A 659 4.68 -1.87 19.09
N SER A 660 4.39 -0.57 18.98
CA SER A 660 4.70 0.21 17.77
C SER A 660 6.19 0.51 17.64
N LEU A 661 6.91 0.69 18.74
CA LEU A 661 8.37 0.84 18.74
C LEU A 661 9.05 -0.48 18.36
N SER A 662 8.59 -1.62 18.86
CA SER A 662 9.09 -2.94 18.46
C SER A 662 8.69 -3.31 17.02
N GLN A 663 7.50 -2.92 16.55
CA GLN A 663 7.14 -3.01 15.13
C GLN A 663 7.99 -2.07 14.24
N ALA A 664 8.27 -0.84 14.69
CA ALA A 664 9.08 0.13 13.95
C ALA A 664 10.58 -0.21 13.95
N ILE A 665 11.06 -0.97 14.93
CA ILE A 665 12.44 -1.51 15.02
C ILE A 665 12.58 -2.84 14.24
N GLY A 666 11.49 -3.37 13.65
CA GLY A 666 11.55 -4.59 12.85
C GLY A 666 11.60 -5.88 13.67
N LEU A 667 11.23 -5.85 14.95
CA LEU A 667 10.96 -7.05 15.77
C LEU A 667 9.56 -7.59 15.46
N GLY A 668 9.34 -7.93 14.19
CA GLY A 668 8.17 -8.68 13.76
C GLY A 668 8.26 -10.11 14.24
N VAL A 669 7.40 -10.49 15.17
CA VAL A 669 7.17 -11.86 15.60
C VAL A 669 6.75 -12.70 14.40
N THR A 670 7.68 -13.50 13.86
CA THR A 670 7.31 -14.74 13.19
C THR A 670 6.79 -15.68 14.27
N GLY A 671 5.46 -15.70 14.43
CA GLY A 671 4.77 -16.67 15.26
C GLY A 671 5.02 -18.07 14.72
N GLY A 672 6.06 -18.72 15.22
CA GLY A 672 6.45 -20.08 14.89
C GLY A 672 7.03 -20.75 16.13
N THR A 673 6.20 -21.02 17.12
CA THR A 673 6.56 -21.94 18.21
C THR A 673 6.58 -23.36 17.65
N ILE A 674 7.78 -23.87 17.41
CA ILE A 674 8.03 -25.29 17.18
C ILE A 674 7.68 -26.03 18.47
N GLY A 675 6.58 -26.76 18.47
CA GLY A 675 6.43 -27.92 19.33
C GLY A 675 6.95 -29.14 18.58
N THR A 676 7.84 -29.92 19.17
CA THR A 676 7.90 -31.36 18.90
C THR A 676 8.21 -32.17 20.15
N SER A 677 7.39 -33.20 20.27
CA SER A 677 7.32 -34.29 21.22
C SER A 677 8.53 -35.22 21.24
N ASN A 678 8.75 -35.83 22.40
CA ASN A 678 9.73 -36.90 22.68
C ASN A 678 9.60 -38.14 21.76
N GLY A 679 10.75 -38.72 21.37
CA GLY A 679 10.83 -40.05 20.75
C GLY A 679 12.21 -40.47 20.23
N THR A 680 13.14 -40.77 21.14
CA THR A 680 14.27 -41.74 21.04
C THR A 680 15.21 -41.72 19.81
N GLY A 681 16.44 -41.24 20.01
CA GLY A 681 17.59 -41.48 19.12
C GLY A 681 18.79 -40.61 19.48
N LEU A 682 19.72 -41.15 20.26
CA LEU A 682 20.83 -40.44 20.88
C LEU A 682 22.05 -40.36 19.94
N THR A 683 22.35 -39.21 19.33
CA THR A 683 23.71 -38.85 18.86
C THR A 683 23.91 -37.33 18.74
N SER A 684 24.72 -36.78 19.64
CA SER A 684 25.50 -35.53 19.57
C SER A 684 24.99 -34.40 18.65
N LEU A 685 24.28 -33.43 19.23
CA LEU A 685 24.12 -32.09 18.64
C LEU A 685 24.58 -31.03 19.64
N SER A 686 25.44 -30.14 19.16
CA SER A 686 26.09 -29.06 19.90
C SER A 686 25.09 -28.03 20.42
N THR A 687 25.33 -27.60 21.66
CA THR A 687 24.60 -26.58 22.43
C THR A 687 24.84 -25.15 21.91
N SER A 688 24.41 -24.83 20.68
CA SER A 688 24.63 -23.50 20.07
C SER A 688 23.36 -22.70 19.74
N ASP A 689 22.15 -23.26 19.84
CA ASP A 689 21.00 -22.66 19.15
C ASP A 689 19.84 -22.19 20.05
N LEU A 690 20.06 -21.93 21.35
CA LEU A 690 18.94 -21.63 22.27
C LEU A 690 18.95 -20.34 23.09
N LEU A 691 19.87 -19.39 22.93
CA LEU A 691 19.69 -18.02 23.44
C LEU A 691 20.53 -17.04 22.57
N PHE A 692 20.02 -15.82 22.36
CA PHE A 692 20.61 -14.62 21.68
C PHE A 692 20.07 -14.24 20.28
N PRO A 693 19.96 -12.93 19.97
CA PRO A 693 19.29 -12.37 18.78
C PRO A 693 20.10 -12.64 17.50
N ALA A 694 20.00 -13.84 16.96
CA ALA A 694 20.75 -14.25 15.77
C ALA A 694 20.13 -13.73 14.45
N SER A 695 18.91 -13.17 14.47
CA SER A 695 18.26 -12.66 13.25
C SER A 695 18.81 -11.31 12.79
N SER A 696 19.16 -10.41 13.70
CA SER A 696 19.75 -9.11 13.37
C SER A 696 21.23 -9.25 13.00
N LEU A 697 21.97 -10.11 13.69
CA LEU A 697 23.39 -10.36 13.40
C LEU A 697 23.64 -11.04 12.05
N ASN A 698 22.63 -11.72 11.48
CA ASN A 698 22.73 -12.32 10.15
C ASN A 698 22.68 -11.29 9.01
N LYS A 699 22.36 -10.01 9.30
CA LYS A 699 22.36 -8.89 8.35
C LYS A 699 23.57 -7.96 8.48
N VAL A 700 24.59 -8.38 9.24
CA VAL A 700 25.87 -7.66 9.34
C VAL A 700 26.78 -8.12 8.20
N THR A 701 27.17 -7.19 7.34
CA THR A 701 28.14 -7.43 6.26
C THR A 701 29.49 -6.89 6.68
N GLN A 702 30.49 -7.77 6.76
CA GLN A 702 31.87 -7.36 6.99
C GLN A 702 32.42 -6.66 5.74
N LEU A 703 32.94 -5.43 5.92
CA LEU A 703 33.42 -4.60 4.82
C LEU A 703 34.94 -4.62 4.66
N THR A 704 35.69 -4.75 5.76
CA THR A 704 37.16 -4.86 5.74
C THR A 704 37.65 -6.05 6.54
N GLY A 705 38.88 -6.50 6.26
CA GLY A 705 39.51 -7.61 6.95
C GLY A 705 40.03 -7.21 8.33
N PHE A 706 40.21 -8.19 9.22
CA PHE A 706 40.82 -7.96 10.54
C PHE A 706 42.29 -7.54 10.48
N SER A 707 42.92 -7.62 9.30
CA SER A 707 44.31 -7.24 9.07
C SER A 707 44.45 -5.81 8.53
N ASP A 708 43.33 -5.16 8.20
CA ASP A 708 43.35 -3.81 7.64
C ASP A 708 43.53 -2.77 8.76
N PRO A 709 44.20 -1.63 8.50
CA PRO A 709 44.41 -0.58 9.51
C PRO A 709 43.11 -0.04 10.12
N VAL A 710 42.03 -0.10 9.35
CA VAL A 710 40.69 0.30 9.74
C VAL A 710 39.74 -0.88 9.53
N TYR A 711 39.10 -1.32 10.62
CA TYR A 711 38.07 -2.34 10.57
C TYR A 711 36.70 -1.70 10.37
N ALA A 712 35.90 -2.24 9.45
CA ALA A 712 34.55 -1.76 9.19
C ALA A 712 33.57 -2.91 8.98
N GLU A 713 32.40 -2.78 9.59
CA GLU A 713 31.24 -3.65 9.39
C GLU A 713 29.98 -2.80 9.21
N ALA A 714 29.08 -3.23 8.34
CA ALA A 714 27.85 -2.51 8.05
C ALA A 714 26.63 -3.34 8.42
N TYR A 715 25.69 -2.70 9.10
CA TYR A 715 24.36 -3.21 9.38
C TYR A 715 23.36 -2.58 8.39
N VAL A 716 22.64 -3.40 7.64
CA VAL A 716 21.67 -2.93 6.64
C VAL A 716 20.24 -3.02 7.19
N HIS A 717 19.61 -1.87 7.43
CA HIS A 717 18.19 -1.78 7.72
C HIS A 717 17.42 -1.43 6.45
N VAL A 718 16.41 -2.24 6.11
CA VAL A 718 15.58 -2.05 4.92
C VAL A 718 14.16 -1.66 5.35
N ASN A 719 13.76 -0.41 5.06
CA ASN A 719 12.45 0.15 5.39
C ASN A 719 11.72 0.58 4.13
N GLN A 720 11.00 -0.33 3.47
CA GLN A 720 10.21 -0.10 2.24
C GLN A 720 10.93 0.71 1.13
N TYR A 721 11.00 2.03 1.25
CA TYR A 721 11.62 2.96 0.31
C TYR A 721 13.00 3.47 0.74
N ASP A 722 13.36 3.33 2.02
CA ASP A 722 14.61 3.83 2.60
C ASP A 722 15.46 2.65 3.14
N ILE A 723 16.72 2.62 2.75
CA ILE A 723 17.74 1.73 3.29
C ILE A 723 18.65 2.56 4.18
N VAL A 724 18.72 2.19 5.46
CA VAL A 724 19.62 2.81 6.43
C VAL A 724 20.79 1.87 6.64
N LEU A 725 21.98 2.31 6.22
CA LEU A 725 23.24 1.63 6.48
C LEU A 725 23.83 2.22 7.77
N ASP A 726 24.04 1.38 8.78
CA ASP A 726 24.80 1.75 9.97
C ASP A 726 26.19 1.10 9.86
N VAL A 727 27.21 1.90 9.59
CA VAL A 727 28.59 1.45 9.39
C VAL A 727 29.39 1.71 10.65
N PHE A 728 29.83 0.63 11.29
CA PHE A 728 30.71 0.66 12.44
C PHE A 728 32.16 0.64 11.95
N ILE A 729 32.94 1.65 12.32
CA ILE A 729 34.34 1.81 11.93
C ILE A 729 35.21 1.81 13.19
N VAL A 730 36.29 1.04 13.18
CA VAL A 730 37.24 0.91 14.28
C VAL A 730 38.65 1.17 13.77
N ASN A 731 39.36 2.10 14.41
CA ASN A 731 40.78 2.31 14.16
C ASN A 731 41.58 1.21 14.86
N GLN A 732 42.26 0.34 14.12
CA GLN A 732 43.11 -0.70 14.73
C GLN A 732 44.55 -0.22 15.01
N THR A 733 44.92 0.95 14.47
CA THR A 733 46.28 1.50 14.57
C THR A 733 46.54 2.22 15.91
N GLY A 734 47.82 2.48 16.17
CA GLY A 734 48.27 3.29 17.30
C GLY A 734 48.21 4.80 17.07
N ASP A 735 47.85 5.24 15.87
CA ASP A 735 47.89 6.63 15.43
C ASP A 735 46.48 7.24 15.35
N THR A 736 46.38 8.56 15.46
CA THR A 736 45.13 9.31 15.27
C THR A 736 44.83 9.47 13.78
N LEU A 737 43.71 8.89 13.33
CA LEU A 737 43.22 9.03 11.96
C LEU A 737 42.40 10.32 11.87
N GLN A 738 42.87 11.27 11.08
CA GLN A 738 42.19 12.52 10.79
C GLN A 738 41.39 12.38 9.49
N ASN A 739 40.30 13.14 9.38
CA ASN A 739 39.49 13.23 8.17
C ASN A 739 38.99 11.86 7.63
N CYS A 740 38.73 10.90 8.53
CA CYS A 740 38.24 9.57 8.17
C CYS A 740 36.84 9.68 7.58
N THR A 741 36.74 9.53 6.27
CA THR A 741 35.53 9.75 5.47
C THR A 741 35.11 8.45 4.81
N LEU A 742 33.84 8.09 5.00
CA LEU A 742 33.21 6.97 4.31
C LEU A 742 32.61 7.48 2.99
N GLU A 743 33.22 7.12 1.88
CA GLU A 743 32.70 7.39 0.55
C GLU A 743 31.90 6.19 0.06
N LEU A 744 30.59 6.37 -0.15
CA LEU A 744 29.71 5.35 -0.71
C LEU A 744 29.28 5.76 -2.12
N ALA A 745 29.28 4.78 -3.01
CA ALA A 745 28.72 4.86 -4.34
C ALA A 745 27.74 3.70 -4.52
N THR A 746 26.71 3.94 -5.32
CA THR A 746 25.65 2.97 -5.58
C THR A 746 25.65 2.59 -7.06
N LEU A 747 25.47 1.31 -7.33
CA LEU A 747 25.21 0.76 -8.66
C LEU A 747 23.75 0.29 -8.72
N GLY A 748 23.06 0.68 -9.79
CA GLY A 748 21.61 0.49 -9.96
C GLY A 748 20.80 1.74 -9.59
N ASP A 749 19.48 1.60 -9.56
CA ASP A 749 18.52 2.66 -9.23
C ASP A 749 18.41 2.94 -7.71
N LEU A 750 19.56 3.02 -7.03
CA LEU A 750 19.67 3.45 -5.63
C LEU A 750 20.26 4.86 -5.58
N LYS A 751 19.61 5.75 -4.83
CA LYS A 751 20.07 7.13 -4.66
C LYS A 751 20.56 7.37 -3.25
N LEU A 752 21.86 7.61 -3.09
CA LEU A 752 22.42 8.10 -1.83
C LEU A 752 21.86 9.51 -1.55
N VAL A 753 21.17 9.67 -0.41
CA VAL A 753 20.51 10.92 -0.05
C VAL A 753 21.47 11.86 0.68
N GLU A 754 22.33 11.29 1.52
CA GLU A 754 23.22 12.03 2.41
C GLU A 754 24.62 11.41 2.38
N LYS A 755 25.64 12.24 2.20
CA LYS A 755 27.04 11.82 2.30
C LYS A 755 27.48 11.87 3.76
N PRO A 756 28.09 10.80 4.30
CA PRO A 756 28.66 10.80 5.64
C PRO A 756 29.63 11.96 5.87
N GLN A 757 29.57 12.57 7.06
CA GLN A 757 30.55 13.60 7.45
C GLN A 757 31.88 12.95 7.87
N PRO A 758 33.03 13.57 7.57
CA PRO A 758 34.33 13.10 8.04
C PRO A 758 34.39 13.05 9.57
N CYS A 759 35.01 12.00 10.12
CA CYS A 759 35.22 11.83 11.54
C CYS A 759 36.71 11.73 11.88
N VAL A 760 37.09 12.08 13.11
CA VAL A 760 38.44 11.88 13.63
C VAL A 760 38.40 10.69 14.57
N LEU A 761 39.24 9.69 14.33
CA LEU A 761 39.30 8.47 15.15
C LEU A 761 40.60 8.47 15.96
N ALA A 762 40.48 8.44 17.29
CA ALA A 762 41.61 8.24 18.18
C ALA A 762 42.18 6.80 18.06
N PRO A 763 43.39 6.53 18.55
CA PRO A 763 43.97 5.19 18.52
C PRO A 763 43.07 4.19 19.23
N ARG A 764 42.74 3.08 18.56
CA ARG A 764 41.82 2.04 19.08
C ARG A 764 40.41 2.51 19.41
N ASP A 765 40.01 3.66 18.89
CA ASP A 765 38.66 4.19 19.06
C ASP A 765 37.73 3.74 17.92
N PHE A 766 36.43 3.91 18.13
CA PHE A 766 35.39 3.48 17.19
C PHE A 766 34.35 4.57 16.94
N CYS A 767 33.69 4.51 15.79
CA CYS A 767 32.61 5.43 15.41
C CYS A 767 31.51 4.67 14.65
N ASN A 768 30.26 5.12 14.81
CA ASN A 768 29.12 4.65 14.02
C ASN A 768 28.70 5.75 13.05
N ILE A 769 28.63 5.42 11.76
CA ILE A 769 28.21 6.31 10.69
C ILE A 769 26.93 5.79 10.07
N LYS A 770 25.88 6.61 10.06
CA LYS A 770 24.61 6.28 9.41
C LYS A 770 24.54 6.92 8.03
N ALA A 771 24.24 6.12 7.02
CA ALA A 771 24.00 6.56 5.65
C ALA A 771 22.61 6.14 5.17
N ASN A 772 21.84 7.08 4.65
CA ASN A 772 20.50 6.84 4.13
C ASN A 772 20.54 6.74 2.60
N VAL A 773 20.04 5.62 2.08
CA VAL A 773 19.98 5.31 0.65
C VAL A 773 18.51 5.10 0.26
N LYS A 774 18.03 5.86 -0.71
CA LYS A 774 16.66 5.72 -1.23
C LYS A 774 16.60 4.71 -2.35
N VAL A 775 15.63 3.81 -2.26
CA VAL A 775 15.31 2.82 -3.30
C VAL A 775 14.36 3.47 -4.29
N ALA A 776 14.82 3.70 -5.52
CA ALA A 776 13.97 4.23 -6.58
C ALA A 776 13.30 3.12 -7.40
N SER A 777 13.83 1.90 -7.37
CA SER A 777 13.37 0.76 -8.19
C SER A 777 13.65 -0.59 -7.50
N THR A 778 12.95 -1.64 -7.93
CA THR A 778 13.15 -3.04 -7.51
C THR A 778 14.32 -3.70 -8.24
N GLU A 779 15.45 -2.99 -8.37
CA GLU A 779 16.67 -3.53 -8.97
C GLU A 779 17.66 -4.00 -7.90
N ASN A 780 18.53 -4.96 -8.26
CA ASN A 780 19.54 -5.45 -7.33
C ASN A 780 20.55 -4.32 -7.16
N GLY A 781 20.48 -3.63 -6.04
CA GLY A 781 21.41 -2.57 -5.72
C GLY A 781 22.70 -3.14 -5.17
N ILE A 782 23.82 -2.64 -5.68
CA ILE A 782 25.14 -2.88 -5.08
C ILE A 782 25.61 -1.55 -4.51
N ILE A 783 26.01 -1.56 -3.25
CA ILE A 783 26.61 -0.40 -2.60
C ILE A 783 28.07 -0.74 -2.37
N PHE A 784 28.95 0.04 -2.97
CA PHE A 784 30.39 -0.10 -2.86
C PHE A 784 30.98 1.20 -2.34
N GLY A 785 32.16 1.14 -1.76
CA GLY A 785 32.73 2.32 -1.13
C GLY A 785 34.17 2.15 -0.70
N ASN A 786 34.69 3.23 -0.15
CA ASN A 786 36.06 3.35 0.30
C ASN A 786 36.11 4.23 1.55
N ILE A 787 36.98 3.89 2.49
CA ILE A 787 37.33 4.73 3.63
C ILE A 787 38.62 5.47 3.28
N VAL A 788 38.55 6.79 3.30
CA VAL A 788 39.71 7.67 3.07
C VAL A 788 40.07 8.31 4.41
N TYR A 789 41.33 8.25 4.80
CA TYR A 789 41.79 8.89 6.04
C TYR A 789 43.23 9.40 5.92
N ASP A 790 43.55 10.38 6.75
CA ASP A 790 44.87 11.00 6.84
C ASP A 790 45.53 10.65 8.19
N VAL A 791 46.81 10.28 8.18
CA VAL A 791 47.55 10.02 9.43
C VAL A 791 48.21 11.31 9.90
N SER A 792 48.07 11.60 11.19
CA SER A 792 48.63 12.79 11.82
C SER A 792 50.16 12.84 11.65
N GLY A 793 50.65 13.76 10.80
CA GLY A 793 52.09 13.97 10.56
C GLY A 793 52.59 13.58 9.17
N ALA A 794 51.77 12.94 8.33
CA ALA A 794 52.09 12.70 6.92
C ALA A 794 51.50 13.82 6.06
N ALA A 795 52.34 14.73 5.56
CA ALA A 795 51.91 15.73 4.59
C ALA A 795 51.81 15.06 3.20
N SER A 796 50.57 14.82 2.74
CA SER A 796 50.10 14.63 1.36
C SER A 796 49.58 13.25 0.90
N ASP A 797 49.73 12.16 1.66
CA ASP A 797 49.26 10.84 1.19
C ASP A 797 48.03 10.38 1.99
N SER A 798 46.85 10.74 1.49
CA SER A 798 45.58 10.19 1.97
C SER A 798 45.53 8.69 1.70
N ILE A 799 45.33 7.89 2.74
CA ILE A 799 45.29 6.42 2.64
C ILE A 799 43.85 6.00 2.34
N VAL A 800 43.69 5.12 1.36
CA VAL A 800 42.38 4.64 0.91
C VAL A 800 42.27 3.14 1.19
N VAL A 801 41.25 2.75 1.95
CA VAL A 801 40.86 1.35 2.19
C VAL A 801 39.61 1.08 1.37
N VAL A 802 39.70 0.15 0.41
CA VAL A 802 38.56 -0.26 -0.41
C VAL A 802 37.69 -1.23 0.39
N LEU A 803 36.39 -0.99 0.41
CA LEU A 803 35.41 -1.80 1.13
C LEU A 803 34.91 -2.93 0.25
N ASN A 804 34.48 -4.02 0.88
CA ASN A 804 33.72 -5.06 0.22
C ASN A 804 32.32 -4.57 -0.17
N ASP A 805 31.79 -5.08 -1.27
CA ASP A 805 30.50 -4.69 -1.81
C ASP A 805 29.34 -5.19 -0.95
N ILE A 806 28.35 -4.33 -0.70
CA ILE A 806 27.10 -4.66 -0.02
C ILE A 806 26.04 -4.97 -1.08
N HIS A 807 25.61 -6.22 -1.13
CA HIS A 807 24.50 -6.64 -1.99
C HIS A 807 23.16 -6.50 -1.25
N ILE A 808 22.23 -5.75 -1.83
CA ILE A 808 20.87 -5.64 -1.32
C ILE A 808 19.99 -6.66 -2.04
N ASP A 809 19.53 -7.67 -1.30
CA ASP A 809 18.61 -8.69 -1.81
C ASP A 809 17.18 -8.16 -1.88
N ILE A 810 16.56 -8.25 -3.06
CA ILE A 810 15.20 -7.72 -3.31
C ILE A 810 14.10 -8.70 -2.84
N MET A 811 14.47 -9.95 -2.52
CA MET A 811 13.49 -11.00 -2.21
C MET A 811 12.61 -10.67 -1.01
N ASP A 812 13.09 -9.84 -0.08
CA ASP A 812 12.33 -9.36 1.08
C ASP A 812 11.19 -8.39 0.68
N TYR A 813 11.23 -7.81 -0.53
CA TYR A 813 10.20 -6.89 -1.04
C TYR A 813 9.07 -7.60 -1.78
N ILE A 814 9.19 -8.91 -2.06
CA ILE A 814 8.19 -9.68 -2.80
C ILE A 814 7.19 -10.29 -1.81
N VAL A 815 5.94 -9.85 -1.92
CA VAL A 815 4.84 -10.31 -1.07
C VAL A 815 3.92 -11.25 -1.88
N PRO A 816 3.46 -12.37 -1.30
CA PRO A 816 2.53 -13.27 -1.99
C PRO A 816 1.20 -12.57 -2.27
N ALA A 817 0.73 -12.66 -3.51
CA ALA A 817 -0.50 -12.03 -3.96
C ALA A 817 -1.42 -13.03 -4.69
N THR A 818 -2.69 -12.70 -4.88
CA THR A 818 -3.65 -13.52 -5.65
C THR A 818 -4.23 -12.74 -6.81
N CYS A 819 -4.34 -13.38 -7.97
CA CYS A 819 -5.07 -12.87 -9.13
C CYS A 819 -5.93 -13.98 -9.75
N SER A 820 -6.91 -13.59 -10.58
CA SER A 820 -7.72 -14.56 -11.32
C SER A 820 -6.94 -15.17 -12.49
N ASP A 821 -7.30 -16.38 -12.94
CA ASP A 821 -6.68 -17.03 -14.10
C ASP A 821 -6.77 -16.18 -15.38
N THR A 822 -7.84 -15.41 -15.55
CA THR A 822 -8.01 -14.52 -16.69
C THR A 822 -7.07 -13.33 -16.64
N GLU A 823 -6.95 -12.68 -15.47
CA GLU A 823 -6.01 -11.59 -15.26
C GLU A 823 -4.57 -12.10 -15.40
N PHE A 824 -4.26 -13.28 -14.85
CA PHE A 824 -2.96 -13.93 -15.01
C PHE A 824 -2.61 -14.11 -16.49
N ARG A 825 -3.53 -14.64 -17.31
CA ARG A 825 -3.29 -14.84 -18.76
C ARG A 825 -3.13 -13.53 -19.51
N GLN A 826 -3.90 -12.50 -19.14
CA GLN A 826 -3.79 -11.17 -19.73
C GLN A 826 -2.43 -10.55 -19.41
N MET A 827 -2.06 -10.49 -18.13
CA MET A 827 -0.76 -9.99 -17.69
C MET A 827 0.38 -10.81 -18.29
N TRP A 828 0.22 -12.14 -18.36
CA TRP A 828 1.21 -13.03 -18.98
C TRP A 828 1.41 -12.70 -20.46
N ALA A 829 0.36 -12.35 -21.20
CA ALA A 829 0.43 -11.96 -22.60
C ALA A 829 0.97 -10.54 -22.80
N GLU A 830 0.68 -9.63 -21.87
CA GLU A 830 1.13 -8.23 -21.88
C GLU A 830 2.61 -8.10 -21.50
N PHE A 831 3.12 -8.96 -20.63
CA PHE A 831 4.50 -8.90 -20.16
C PHE A 831 5.48 -9.34 -21.26
N GLU A 832 6.30 -8.39 -21.69
CA GLU A 832 7.27 -8.58 -22.78
C GLU A 832 8.51 -9.36 -22.34
N TRP A 833 8.90 -9.26 -21.06
CA TRP A 833 10.09 -9.95 -20.54
C TRP A 833 9.76 -11.35 -20.01
N GLU A 834 10.52 -12.35 -20.45
CA GLU A 834 10.46 -13.74 -19.98
C GLU A 834 11.87 -14.26 -19.70
N ASN A 835 12.06 -14.87 -18.52
CA ASN A 835 13.24 -15.66 -18.21
C ASN A 835 12.87 -17.13 -17.97
N LYS A 836 13.62 -18.05 -18.57
CA LYS A 836 13.41 -19.49 -18.46
C LYS A 836 14.56 -20.13 -17.70
N VAL A 837 14.29 -20.57 -16.48
CA VAL A 837 15.24 -21.25 -15.60
C VAL A 837 15.04 -22.76 -15.71
N ALA A 838 16.09 -23.51 -16.03
CA ALA A 838 16.04 -24.97 -16.04
C ALA A 838 16.12 -25.53 -14.61
N VAL A 839 15.28 -26.51 -14.29
CA VAL A 839 15.23 -27.17 -12.98
C VAL A 839 15.88 -28.55 -13.13
N ASN A 840 16.87 -28.84 -12.29
CA ASN A 840 17.44 -30.16 -12.11
C ASN A 840 17.73 -30.35 -10.62
N THR A 841 17.01 -31.24 -9.95
CA THR A 841 17.00 -31.34 -8.49
C THR A 841 17.11 -32.78 -8.01
N ASN A 842 17.64 -32.98 -6.81
CA ASN A 842 17.69 -34.31 -6.18
C ASN A 842 16.37 -34.73 -5.53
N LEU A 843 15.34 -33.87 -5.59
CA LEU A 843 14.03 -34.17 -5.05
C LEU A 843 13.30 -35.13 -5.99
N THR A 844 12.61 -36.12 -5.41
CA THR A 844 11.92 -37.19 -6.13
C THR A 844 10.41 -36.96 -6.21
N ASP A 845 9.86 -36.09 -5.35
CA ASP A 845 8.45 -35.71 -5.34
C ASP A 845 8.21 -34.33 -5.97
N LEU A 846 7.17 -34.25 -6.80
CA LEU A 846 6.78 -33.05 -7.53
C LEU A 846 6.12 -32.04 -6.59
N HIS A 847 5.28 -32.50 -5.67
CA HIS A 847 4.55 -31.64 -4.72
C HIS A 847 5.48 -31.05 -3.67
N GLU A 848 6.42 -31.84 -3.14
CA GLU A 848 7.47 -31.35 -2.25
C GLU A 848 8.32 -30.25 -2.90
N TYR A 849 8.70 -30.43 -4.18
CA TYR A 849 9.43 -29.40 -4.93
C TYR A 849 8.63 -28.09 -5.07
N LEU A 850 7.34 -28.18 -5.42
CA LEU A 850 6.47 -27.01 -5.51
C LEU A 850 6.32 -26.31 -4.15
N ALA A 851 6.10 -27.05 -3.07
CA ALA A 851 5.97 -26.49 -1.72
C ALA A 851 7.27 -25.81 -1.27
N HIS A 852 8.42 -26.42 -1.57
CA HIS A 852 9.73 -25.82 -1.33
C HIS A 852 9.89 -24.53 -2.14
N LEU A 853 9.57 -24.54 -3.43
CA LEU A 853 9.68 -23.38 -4.31
C LEU A 853 8.80 -22.21 -3.83
N VAL A 854 7.55 -22.48 -3.45
CA VAL A 854 6.62 -21.50 -2.88
C VAL A 854 7.19 -20.88 -1.60
N ARG A 855 7.77 -21.70 -0.72
CA ARG A 855 8.39 -21.22 0.52
C ARG A 855 9.65 -20.38 0.28
N SER A 856 10.46 -20.74 -0.70
CA SER A 856 11.71 -20.02 -1.01
C SER A 856 11.49 -18.73 -1.80
N THR A 857 10.44 -18.67 -2.62
CA THR A 857 10.17 -17.52 -3.52
C THR A 857 9.16 -16.53 -2.97
N ASN A 858 8.53 -16.82 -1.82
CA ASN A 858 7.42 -16.05 -1.26
C ASN A 858 6.28 -15.78 -2.28
N MET A 859 6.14 -16.65 -3.30
CA MET A 859 5.07 -16.55 -4.30
C MET A 859 3.89 -17.42 -3.90
N LYS A 860 2.67 -16.99 -4.24
CA LYS A 860 1.49 -17.81 -4.00
C LYS A 860 1.16 -18.66 -5.22
N CYS A 861 0.92 -19.95 -5.01
CA CYS A 861 0.39 -20.84 -6.04
C CYS A 861 -1.10 -20.52 -6.30
N LEU A 862 -1.43 -20.28 -7.57
CA LEU A 862 -2.80 -19.99 -8.03
C LEU A 862 -3.53 -21.25 -8.51
N THR A 863 -2.79 -22.28 -8.91
CA THR A 863 -3.39 -23.51 -9.46
C THR A 863 -4.07 -24.30 -8.33
N PRO A 864 -5.35 -24.70 -8.48
CA PRO A 864 -6.09 -25.39 -7.43
C PRO A 864 -5.49 -26.77 -7.18
N GLU A 865 -5.50 -27.20 -5.91
CA GLU A 865 -4.96 -28.51 -5.50
C GLU A 865 -5.58 -29.66 -6.29
N LYS A 866 -6.88 -29.59 -6.64
CA LYS A 866 -7.56 -30.61 -7.46
C LYS A 866 -6.97 -30.77 -8.86
N ALA A 867 -6.47 -29.69 -9.47
CA ALA A 867 -5.79 -29.76 -10.76
C ALA A 867 -4.34 -30.28 -10.62
N LEU A 868 -3.77 -30.16 -9.42
CA LEU A 868 -2.48 -30.74 -9.04
C LEU A 868 -2.62 -32.18 -8.50
N CYS A 869 -3.86 -32.65 -8.26
CA CYS A 869 -4.15 -34.01 -7.83
C CYS A 869 -4.11 -34.95 -9.04
N GLY A 870 -3.10 -35.80 -9.09
CA GLY A 870 -2.97 -36.87 -10.07
C GLY A 870 -1.55 -37.41 -10.11
N GLN A 871 -1.38 -38.69 -10.44
CA GLN A 871 -0.07 -39.31 -10.66
C GLN A 871 0.36 -39.15 -12.12
N CYS A 872 0.34 -37.91 -12.62
CA CYS A 872 0.92 -37.59 -13.91
C CYS A 872 2.40 -37.29 -13.68
N GLY A 873 3.31 -37.92 -14.42
CA GLY A 873 4.75 -37.60 -14.40
C GLY A 873 5.09 -36.20 -14.91
N PHE A 874 4.14 -35.28 -14.95
CA PHE A 874 4.26 -33.90 -15.38
C PHE A 874 3.31 -33.04 -14.54
N MET A 875 3.82 -31.92 -14.01
CA MET A 875 3.07 -30.95 -13.22
C MET A 875 3.35 -29.54 -13.74
N ALA A 876 2.27 -28.77 -13.94
CA ALA A 876 2.34 -27.37 -14.27
C ALA A 876 1.59 -26.54 -13.22
N ALA A 877 2.21 -25.49 -12.70
CA ALA A 877 1.62 -24.63 -11.68
C ALA A 877 1.91 -23.15 -11.98
N ASN A 878 0.87 -22.32 -11.89
CA ASN A 878 0.98 -20.87 -11.97
C ASN A 878 1.17 -20.29 -10.56
N MET A 879 2.10 -19.36 -10.43
CA MET A 879 2.41 -18.65 -9.19
C MET A 879 2.42 -17.14 -9.46
N TYR A 880 2.05 -16.38 -8.44
CA TYR A 880 1.98 -14.93 -8.54
C TYR A 880 2.41 -14.26 -7.24
N ALA A 881 3.10 -13.13 -7.39
CA ALA A 881 3.48 -12.26 -6.30
C ALA A 881 3.44 -10.80 -6.74
N ARG A 882 3.43 -9.92 -5.75
CA ARG A 882 3.46 -8.48 -5.95
C ARG A 882 4.55 -7.88 -5.08
N SER A 883 5.33 -6.99 -5.65
CA SER A 883 6.31 -6.20 -4.91
C SER A 883 5.62 -5.19 -3.99
N ILE A 884 6.25 -4.80 -2.90
CA ILE A 884 5.79 -3.66 -2.07
C ILE A 884 5.66 -2.35 -2.87
N PHE A 885 6.38 -2.24 -3.98
CA PHE A 885 6.32 -1.11 -4.92
C PHE A 885 5.12 -1.21 -5.89
N GLY A 886 4.29 -2.24 -5.77
CA GLY A 886 3.10 -2.45 -6.59
C GLY A 886 3.35 -3.16 -7.92
N GLU A 887 4.58 -3.57 -8.21
CA GLU A 887 4.94 -4.31 -9.42
C GLU A 887 4.50 -5.78 -9.36
N ASP A 888 4.05 -6.31 -10.49
CA ASP A 888 3.50 -7.66 -10.61
C ASP A 888 4.54 -8.64 -11.16
N ALA A 889 4.73 -9.78 -10.47
CA ALA A 889 5.64 -10.85 -10.87
C ALA A 889 4.87 -12.16 -11.07
N LEU A 890 4.96 -12.73 -12.27
CA LEU A 890 4.29 -13.98 -12.64
C LEU A 890 5.32 -15.08 -12.83
N ALA A 891 4.99 -16.29 -12.36
CA ALA A 891 5.80 -17.47 -12.61
C ALA A 891 4.93 -18.65 -13.06
N ASN A 892 5.43 -19.41 -14.03
CA ASN A 892 4.87 -20.66 -14.49
C ASN A 892 5.92 -21.76 -14.28
N LEU A 893 5.60 -22.70 -13.40
CA LEU A 893 6.38 -23.88 -13.13
C LEU A 893 5.92 -25.01 -14.07
N SER A 894 6.86 -25.69 -14.72
CA SER A 894 6.60 -26.86 -15.54
C SER A 894 7.67 -27.91 -15.27
N ILE A 895 7.32 -28.91 -14.47
CA ILE A 895 8.23 -29.97 -14.02
C ILE A 895 7.73 -31.34 -14.41
N GLU A 896 8.65 -32.25 -14.67
CA GLU A 896 8.40 -33.61 -15.10
C GLU A 896 9.28 -34.60 -14.34
N LYS A 897 8.77 -35.82 -14.25
CA LYS A 897 9.45 -36.98 -13.71
C LYS A 897 9.51 -38.02 -14.81
N SER A 898 10.69 -38.59 -15.05
CA SER A 898 10.85 -39.57 -16.10
C SER A 898 10.09 -40.85 -15.75
N PHE A 899 9.18 -41.29 -16.62
CA PHE A 899 8.30 -42.44 -16.37
C PHE A 899 9.04 -43.77 -16.13
N ASN A 900 10.32 -43.86 -16.51
CA ASN A 900 11.08 -45.11 -16.47
C ASN A 900 11.65 -45.46 -15.09
N ASN A 901 11.83 -44.49 -14.17
CA ASN A 901 12.43 -44.73 -12.84
C ASN A 901 11.67 -43.96 -11.75
N TYR A 902 11.14 -44.68 -10.74
CA TYR A 902 10.43 -44.07 -9.61
C TYR A 902 11.30 -43.15 -8.74
N ASP A 903 12.62 -43.29 -8.80
CA ASP A 903 13.61 -42.44 -8.10
C ASP A 903 14.29 -41.40 -9.03
N SER A 904 13.75 -41.16 -10.23
CA SER A 904 14.33 -40.16 -11.12
C SER A 904 14.20 -38.75 -10.51
N PRO A 905 15.25 -37.92 -10.58
CA PRO A 905 15.20 -36.53 -10.14
C PRO A 905 14.12 -35.75 -10.90
N VAL A 906 13.50 -34.78 -10.22
CA VAL A 906 12.57 -33.85 -10.85
C VAL A 906 13.34 -32.91 -11.78
N THR A 907 12.96 -32.94 -13.06
CA THR A 907 13.52 -32.10 -14.13
C THR A 907 12.46 -31.17 -14.68
N GLY A 908 12.83 -29.97 -15.17
CA GLY A 908 11.82 -29.09 -15.74
C GLY A 908 12.31 -27.70 -16.06
N HIS A 909 11.36 -26.77 -16.15
CA HIS A 909 11.64 -25.36 -16.34
C HIS A 909 10.65 -24.47 -15.58
N ILE A 910 11.17 -23.36 -15.06
CA ILE A 910 10.38 -22.27 -14.47
C ILE A 910 10.48 -21.09 -15.43
N ARG A 911 9.34 -20.53 -15.83
CA ARG A 911 9.27 -19.30 -16.63
C ARG A 911 8.79 -18.17 -15.74
N ILE A 912 9.52 -17.07 -15.71
CA ILE A 912 9.17 -15.89 -14.92
C ILE A 912 8.94 -14.74 -15.89
N ARG A 913 7.83 -14.00 -15.72
CA ARG A 913 7.49 -12.81 -16.52
C ARG A 913 7.20 -11.60 -15.63
N ALA A 914 7.59 -10.42 -16.09
CA ALA A 914 7.38 -9.12 -15.42
C ALA A 914 7.22 -7.98 -16.45
N LYS A 915 6.69 -6.83 -16.02
CA LYS A 915 6.32 -5.70 -16.89
C LYS A 915 7.51 -4.92 -17.47
N SER A 916 8.65 -4.84 -16.78
CA SER A 916 9.84 -4.14 -17.29
C SER A 916 11.06 -5.06 -17.27
N GLN A 917 11.93 -4.90 -18.28
CA GLN A 917 13.23 -5.60 -18.36
C GLN A 917 14.26 -5.05 -17.35
N ARG A 918 13.92 -4.04 -16.54
CA ARG A 918 14.87 -3.37 -15.63
C ARG A 918 15.48 -4.27 -14.55
N THR A 919 15.01 -5.50 -14.42
CA THR A 919 15.82 -6.61 -13.89
C THR A 919 16.96 -6.98 -14.86
N ASP A 920 17.92 -6.07 -15.06
CA ASP A 920 19.09 -6.33 -15.90
C ASP A 920 20.16 -7.07 -15.10
N LEU A 921 20.01 -8.40 -15.07
CA LEU A 921 21.03 -9.38 -14.69
C LEU A 921 22.15 -9.50 -15.76
N LYS A 922 22.50 -8.41 -16.47
CA LYS A 922 23.49 -8.41 -17.57
C LYS A 922 24.80 -7.68 -17.30
N GLY A 923 24.98 -7.06 -16.14
CA GLY A 923 26.25 -6.44 -15.76
C GLY A 923 27.17 -7.41 -15.01
N SER A 924 28.35 -7.69 -15.58
CA SER A 924 29.49 -8.46 -15.02
C SER A 924 29.40 -9.99 -15.09
N ARG A 925 30.50 -10.60 -15.56
CA ARG A 925 30.74 -12.06 -15.55
C ARG A 925 30.76 -12.67 -14.14
N GLU A 926 30.56 -11.86 -13.10
CA GLU A 926 30.48 -12.24 -11.69
C GLU A 926 29.08 -11.99 -11.08
N GLY A 927 28.18 -11.30 -11.79
CA GLY A 927 26.76 -11.08 -11.42
C GLY A 927 25.85 -12.30 -11.63
N MET A 928 26.42 -13.45 -11.98
CA MET A 928 25.75 -14.75 -12.08
C MET A 928 25.49 -15.36 -10.70
N GLN A 929 25.16 -14.54 -9.69
CA GLN A 929 24.90 -14.94 -8.30
C GLN A 929 23.49 -14.60 -7.77
N ALA A 930 22.74 -13.67 -8.37
CA ALA A 930 21.38 -13.36 -7.88
C ALA A 930 20.29 -14.32 -8.42
N CYS A 931 20.41 -14.79 -9.68
CA CYS A 931 19.71 -16.02 -10.10
C CYS A 931 20.23 -17.26 -9.35
N THR A 932 21.37 -17.13 -8.67
CA THR A 932 22.00 -18.19 -7.90
C THR A 932 21.42 -18.31 -6.52
N LYS A 933 20.46 -17.49 -6.07
CA LYS A 933 19.61 -17.86 -4.91
C LYS A 933 18.39 -18.73 -5.29
N LEU A 934 17.90 -18.65 -6.54
CA LEU A 934 17.07 -19.72 -7.12
C LEU A 934 17.91 -20.95 -7.53
N CYS A 935 19.20 -20.76 -7.83
CA CYS A 935 20.18 -21.84 -8.08
C CYS A 935 20.97 -22.32 -6.83
N LEU A 936 20.78 -21.71 -5.64
CA LEU A 936 21.34 -22.13 -4.32
C LEU A 936 20.38 -23.04 -3.56
N LEU A 937 19.37 -23.55 -4.27
CA LEU A 937 18.95 -24.93 -4.14
C LEU A 937 20.02 -25.95 -4.59
N LYS A 938 21.30 -25.54 -4.72
CA LYS A 938 22.43 -26.39 -4.30
C LYS A 938 22.34 -26.61 -2.79
N CYS A 939 21.49 -27.57 -2.48
CA CYS A 939 21.39 -28.33 -1.26
C CYS A 939 22.69 -28.34 -0.43
N PRO A 940 22.64 -28.21 0.91
CA PRO A 940 23.72 -28.65 1.79
C PRO A 940 24.07 -30.15 1.60
N LEU A 941 23.24 -30.93 0.90
CA LEU A 941 23.52 -32.31 0.50
C LEU A 941 24.32 -32.43 -0.83
N CYS A 942 24.64 -31.34 -1.52
CA CYS A 942 25.53 -31.36 -2.70
C CYS A 942 27.00 -31.08 -2.35
N LYS A 943 27.35 -31.08 -1.05
CA LYS A 943 28.73 -31.04 -0.54
C LYS A 943 29.12 -32.32 0.24
N VAL A 944 28.44 -33.44 -0.05
CA VAL A 944 28.92 -34.80 0.24
C VAL A 944 28.87 -35.62 -1.03
#